data_AF-A0A6A7K6J7-F1
#
_entry.id   AF-A0A6A7K6J7-F1
#
_cell.length_a   1.000
_cell.length_b   1.000
_cell.length_c   1.000
_cell.angle_alpha   90.00
_cell.angle_beta   90.00
_cell.angle_gamma   90.00
#
_symmetry.space_group_name_H-M   'P 1'
#
loop_
_entity.id
_entity.type
_entity.pdbx_description
1 polymer ?
#
loop_
_entity_poly.entity_id
_entity_poly.type
_entity_poly.pdbx_seq_one_letter_code
_entity_poly.pdbx_strand_id
1 'polypeptide(L)'
;MSLIRLNINGKEVTGNNEQTILQIARENNIEIPTLCYDERVKIYGSCGLCVVEVEGIPKLLRACATVAGNGMVVNTDTSRIRASRKTALELLLSDHVGDCKAPCVLACPGETDCQGYVGLIANGEHMEALKLIKEQLPMPGSIGRVCPHPCEDACRRQLAEEPISIAHLKFFAAEQDMAHEEMFIPELEPKTGKKIAIVGGGPGGLTAAYYLTKKGHDVTIYDAMPEMGGMLRYGIPEYRLPKDIVDDEVAVIEKMGAKLVNNMKIGKDIELDYLRKENDAVYVAIGAWTSSKMRCKGEEAKGVIGGIDFLRKVTLNEELKIGDKVAVVGGGNTAMDACRTAIRLGAKEVCVIYRRTRDEMPAEMIEIIEAEEEGVEFKFLVSPIEILEENGQAKQIKLQKMELGEPDNSGRRKPIAIEGAYEIIDVDLVIAAIGQGTDISGLDSLETTTWGTIQTDESTFQTSLPGVFAGGDAINDGAGIAIEAIGDAKKAADIIHRYLAGEVVPYVRPFVVTRDDLTEEDFLDQPRIKRVHMNHLSPEARKDNFQEVLNGYTEEQAVAEAKRCLECGCHDVFECKLLEYSNQYDVVPDRIAGEMHHRQSNDNHPFIVRNSDKCILCGLCVRICDEVMDNEALGIVDRGFDAIVRPALDLELAETNCIACGQCVSVCPTGALQERLQIEKSVPVRTNKTHTVCSHCSVGCNINLETRGDMIYRALPDSESKVDSGLLCSKGRFGYDTAQKDKRIIMPMIRKEGSLKEVTWEEAIKYTAKKVQSLTMLNGKDSVAIAISDRYTNEEIYLAKKIGKEGLGTSNITSFNRVYGGIKDVLGYDASTNTFDELLATETIVLIGSDIMKDHPIAGIKIKNAVANGVKLVVANSFTSHADEWSNTNICIEDNIDFLKQVAKGLIDKGLAPKNALGFEELQNNLKDVVVGDDAKVLVDIYTNSKKAIIVFDQNRITSDSAKMIANIAVIAGHIGKARSGIIQLKPKNNSQGLSDIGVDTNNEIVVKGINDGSIKGMMIFGEDLSGVDLSKLDFLMVQDMYLTDTASKADVVLPVASYAESTGTFTNTERRIQKLNSAIPSLTGEENWVDLCDLAVALGIKIDYSGVNDITTELSISIPEYFGLAEQKEEQFWPLSNGNVLYTKKYNFQDGKAKLQVVGDGKLFDLVETTDAHEKLFRNFLTEEKLI
;
A
#
# COMPACT_ATOMS: atom_id res chain seq x y z
N MET A 1 29.90 -10.60 -26.63
CA MET A 1 28.93 -10.28 -27.70
C MET A 1 29.44 -9.08 -28.46
N SER A 2 29.23 -8.99 -29.78
CA SER A 2 29.61 -7.80 -30.55
C SER A 2 28.59 -6.68 -30.33
N LEU A 3 29.06 -5.46 -30.07
CA LEU A 3 28.21 -4.29 -29.94
C LEU A 3 27.64 -3.87 -31.31
N ILE A 4 26.34 -3.57 -31.33
CA ILE A 4 25.64 -2.97 -32.46
C ILE A 4 25.18 -1.57 -32.10
N ARG A 5 25.06 -0.70 -33.10
CA ARG A 5 24.55 0.66 -32.99
C ARG A 5 23.26 0.77 -33.79
N LEU A 6 22.25 1.41 -33.24
CA LEU A 6 21.03 1.74 -33.96
C LEU A 6 20.54 3.12 -33.52
N ASN A 7 19.65 3.71 -34.32
CA ASN A 7 18.99 4.97 -34.00
C ASN A 7 17.56 4.68 -33.59
N ILE A 8 17.12 5.18 -32.43
CA ILE A 8 15.73 5.12 -31.98
C ILE A 8 15.25 6.55 -31.71
N ASN A 9 14.23 7.02 -32.44
CA ASN A 9 13.68 8.38 -32.34
C ASN A 9 14.75 9.49 -32.47
N GLY A 10 15.74 9.31 -33.34
CA GLY A 10 16.85 10.25 -33.52
C GLY A 10 18.01 10.06 -32.53
N LYS A 11 17.87 9.23 -31.48
CA LYS A 11 18.92 8.95 -30.49
C LYS A 11 19.76 7.75 -30.92
N GLU A 12 21.08 7.91 -31.02
CA GLU A 12 22.01 6.79 -31.22
C GLU A 12 22.11 5.99 -29.91
N VAL A 13 21.81 4.69 -29.99
CA VAL A 13 21.84 3.76 -28.86
C VAL A 13 22.70 2.55 -29.20
N THR A 14 23.26 1.93 -28.17
CA THR A 14 24.09 0.73 -28.29
C THR A 14 23.43 -0.46 -27.63
N GLY A 15 23.59 -1.63 -28.23
CA GLY A 15 23.17 -2.90 -27.65
C GLY A 15 24.08 -4.05 -28.06
N ASN A 16 23.83 -5.22 -27.52
CA ASN A 16 24.48 -6.47 -27.88
C ASN A 16 23.79 -7.09 -29.10
N ASN A 17 24.60 -7.75 -29.94
CA ASN A 17 24.08 -8.60 -31.00
C ASN A 17 23.13 -9.67 -30.42
N GLU A 18 22.07 -10.03 -31.15
CA GLU A 18 20.97 -10.95 -30.77
C GLU A 18 19.89 -10.36 -29.84
N GLN A 19 20.08 -9.17 -29.27
CA GLN A 19 19.01 -8.50 -28.54
C GLN A 19 17.89 -8.01 -29.46
N THR A 20 16.68 -8.00 -28.95
CA THR A 20 15.52 -7.41 -29.63
C THR A 20 15.55 -5.88 -29.56
N ILE A 21 14.82 -5.22 -30.46
CA ILE A 21 14.65 -3.75 -30.43
C ILE A 21 14.11 -3.31 -29.06
N LEU A 22 13.16 -4.04 -28.47
CA LEU A 22 12.58 -3.71 -27.17
C LEU A 22 13.60 -3.77 -26.04
N GLN A 23 14.44 -4.82 -26.00
CA GLN A 23 15.47 -4.96 -24.97
C GLN A 23 16.46 -3.80 -25.03
N ILE A 24 16.96 -3.46 -26.23
CA ILE A 24 17.90 -2.34 -26.38
C ILE A 24 17.22 -1.01 -26.03
N ALA A 25 15.96 -0.81 -26.41
CA ALA A 25 15.20 0.39 -26.06
C ALA A 25 15.11 0.56 -24.53
N ARG A 26 14.74 -0.50 -23.80
CA ARG A 26 14.65 -0.48 -22.32
C ARG A 26 16.00 -0.21 -21.65
N GLU A 27 17.06 -0.89 -22.08
CA GLU A 27 18.42 -0.67 -21.55
C GLU A 27 18.93 0.77 -21.77
N ASN A 28 18.35 1.50 -22.73
CA ASN A 28 18.68 2.89 -23.05
C ASN A 28 17.63 3.91 -22.59
N ASN A 29 16.72 3.50 -21.67
CA ASN A 29 15.64 4.31 -21.12
C ASN A 29 14.70 4.89 -22.19
N ILE A 30 14.37 4.07 -23.19
CA ILE A 30 13.38 4.39 -24.22
C ILE A 30 12.18 3.48 -24.03
N GLU A 31 11.03 4.06 -23.71
CA GLU A 31 9.81 3.31 -23.49
C GLU A 31 9.15 2.89 -24.81
N ILE A 32 8.79 1.60 -24.87
CA ILE A 32 7.93 1.05 -25.92
C ILE A 32 6.81 0.26 -25.19
N PRO A 33 5.53 0.66 -25.34
CA PRO A 33 4.43 0.08 -24.58
C PRO A 33 4.26 -1.43 -24.80
N THR A 34 4.00 -2.16 -23.70
CA THR A 34 3.76 -3.61 -23.71
C THR A 34 2.78 -4.03 -22.62
N LEU A 35 1.82 -4.90 -22.96
CA LEU A 35 0.95 -5.57 -21.99
C LEU A 35 1.27 -7.06 -21.80
N CYS A 36 1.88 -7.73 -22.78
CA CYS A 36 2.09 -9.19 -22.78
C CYS A 36 3.57 -9.61 -22.66
N TYR A 37 4.46 -8.70 -22.24
CA TYR A 37 5.90 -8.91 -22.19
C TYR A 37 6.41 -8.88 -20.74
N ASP A 38 7.18 -9.90 -20.38
CA ASP A 38 8.02 -9.99 -19.20
C ASP A 38 9.35 -10.62 -19.66
N GLU A 39 10.48 -10.16 -19.13
CA GLU A 39 11.80 -10.60 -19.59
C GLU A 39 12.17 -12.02 -19.15
N ARG A 40 11.47 -12.55 -18.13
CA ARG A 40 11.71 -13.89 -17.57
C ARG A 40 11.03 -15.00 -18.37
N VAL A 41 10.13 -14.66 -19.29
CA VAL A 41 9.38 -15.62 -20.14
C VAL A 41 9.74 -15.47 -21.61
N LYS A 42 9.48 -16.51 -22.40
CA LYS A 42 9.68 -16.46 -23.85
C LYS A 42 8.77 -15.42 -24.51
N ILE A 43 9.24 -14.92 -25.65
CA ILE A 43 8.54 -13.90 -26.44
C ILE A 43 7.23 -14.49 -26.99
N TYR A 44 6.11 -13.89 -26.60
CA TYR A 44 4.78 -14.25 -27.09
C TYR A 44 4.24 -13.28 -28.15
N GLY A 45 4.36 -11.98 -27.86
CA GLY A 45 4.02 -10.91 -28.78
C GLY A 45 2.56 -10.94 -29.25
N SER A 46 1.57 -11.02 -28.35
CA SER A 46 0.13 -10.98 -28.69
C SER A 46 -0.47 -9.57 -28.69
N CYS A 47 -0.21 -8.76 -27.66
CA CYS A 47 -0.94 -7.51 -27.38
C CYS A 47 -0.89 -6.41 -28.48
N GLY A 48 0.09 -6.44 -29.38
CA GLY A 48 0.17 -5.49 -30.50
C GLY A 48 0.64 -4.06 -30.16
N LEU A 49 0.94 -3.74 -28.90
CA LEU A 49 1.36 -2.38 -28.51
C LEU A 49 2.81 -2.03 -28.87
N CYS A 50 3.72 -3.01 -28.82
CA CYS A 50 5.15 -2.80 -29.07
C CYS A 50 5.52 -2.58 -30.54
N VAL A 51 4.55 -2.20 -31.39
CA VAL A 51 4.79 -1.95 -32.81
C VAL A 51 5.67 -0.71 -32.99
N VAL A 52 6.63 -0.83 -33.91
CA VAL A 52 7.58 0.21 -34.30
C VAL A 52 7.72 0.27 -35.81
N GLU A 53 8.16 1.42 -36.31
CA GLU A 53 8.43 1.66 -37.72
C GLU A 53 9.95 1.66 -37.93
N VAL A 54 10.43 0.89 -38.90
CA VAL A 54 11.86 0.77 -39.22
C VAL A 54 12.09 1.26 -40.64
N GLU A 55 13.04 2.17 -40.84
CA GLU A 55 13.32 2.72 -42.16
C GLU A 55 13.64 1.63 -43.18
N GLY A 56 13.07 1.76 -44.38
CA GLY A 56 13.19 0.76 -45.45
C GLY A 56 12.26 -0.45 -45.32
N ILE A 57 11.49 -0.57 -44.22
CA ILE A 57 10.53 -1.67 -44.00
C ILE A 57 9.09 -1.14 -44.07
N PRO A 58 8.26 -1.58 -45.03
CA PRO A 58 6.92 -1.00 -45.24
C PRO A 58 5.89 -1.42 -44.18
N LYS A 59 6.17 -2.48 -43.41
CA LYS A 59 5.29 -3.02 -42.36
C LYS A 59 5.76 -2.56 -40.98
N LEU A 60 4.82 -2.35 -40.07
CA LEU A 60 5.15 -2.18 -38.65
C LEU A 60 5.69 -3.51 -38.11
N LEU A 61 6.79 -3.43 -37.35
CA LEU A 61 7.44 -4.58 -36.73
C LEU A 61 7.13 -4.62 -35.23
N ARG A 62 7.07 -5.80 -34.64
CA ARG A 62 6.95 -5.95 -33.17
C ARG A 62 8.34 -5.82 -32.55
N ALA A 63 8.57 -4.79 -31.76
CA ALA A 63 9.87 -4.54 -31.14
C ALA A 63 10.31 -5.68 -30.21
N CYS A 64 9.36 -6.36 -29.55
CA CYS A 64 9.66 -7.48 -28.64
C CYS A 64 10.14 -8.76 -29.33
N ALA A 65 9.94 -8.91 -30.64
CA ALA A 65 10.28 -10.12 -31.40
C ALA A 65 11.28 -9.86 -32.52
N THR A 66 11.63 -8.60 -32.78
CA THR A 66 12.53 -8.23 -33.86
C THR A 66 13.94 -8.07 -33.30
N VAL A 67 14.87 -8.93 -33.73
CA VAL A 67 16.30 -8.80 -33.41
C VAL A 67 16.83 -7.51 -34.05
N ALA A 68 17.51 -6.69 -33.25
CA ALA A 68 18.07 -5.43 -33.71
C ALA A 68 19.30 -5.68 -34.60
N GLY A 69 19.37 -4.94 -35.70
CA GLY A 69 20.50 -4.94 -36.62
C GLY A 69 21.33 -3.68 -36.47
N ASN A 70 22.64 -3.79 -36.73
CA ASN A 70 23.53 -2.63 -36.78
C ASN A 70 23.09 -1.66 -37.89
N GLY A 71 22.97 -0.38 -37.57
CA GLY A 71 22.52 0.68 -38.45
C GLY A 71 21.00 0.80 -38.62
N MET A 72 20.19 0.05 -37.88
CA MET A 72 18.73 0.22 -37.92
C MET A 72 18.32 1.64 -37.48
N VAL A 73 17.30 2.20 -38.13
CA VAL A 73 16.65 3.44 -37.73
C VAL A 73 15.20 3.14 -37.39
N VAL A 74 14.83 3.36 -36.14
CA VAL A 74 13.54 2.95 -35.56
C VAL A 74 12.81 4.19 -35.05
N ASN A 75 11.53 4.32 -35.41
CA ASN A 75 10.62 5.32 -34.88
C ASN A 75 9.54 4.62 -34.04
N THR A 76 9.22 5.17 -32.86
CA THR A 76 8.31 4.52 -31.89
C THR A 76 6.99 5.28 -31.65
N ASP A 77 6.80 6.47 -32.23
CA ASP A 77 5.61 7.32 -32.00
C ASP A 77 5.12 8.07 -33.26
N THR A 78 5.19 7.44 -34.44
CA THR A 78 4.59 8.02 -35.65
C THR A 78 3.07 7.97 -35.60
N SER A 79 2.37 8.82 -36.37
CA SER A 79 0.89 8.83 -36.43
C SER A 79 0.31 7.46 -36.80
N ARG A 80 1.01 6.71 -37.67
CA ARG A 80 0.69 5.33 -38.03
C ARG A 80 0.80 4.37 -36.84
N ILE A 81 1.84 4.51 -36.03
CA ILE A 81 2.04 3.71 -34.81
C ILE A 81 0.95 4.02 -33.78
N ARG A 82 0.66 5.30 -33.52
CA ARG A 82 -0.40 5.73 -32.59
C ARG A 82 -1.76 5.16 -33.00
N ALA A 83 -2.12 5.24 -34.29
CA ALA A 83 -3.36 4.66 -34.81
C ALA A 83 -3.42 3.12 -34.62
N SER A 84 -2.30 2.42 -34.85
CA SER A 84 -2.21 0.97 -34.63
C SER A 84 -2.37 0.60 -33.17
N ARG A 85 -1.72 1.33 -32.25
CA ARG A 85 -1.83 1.10 -30.79
C ARG A 85 -3.25 1.36 -30.30
N LYS A 86 -3.86 2.48 -30.70
CA LYS A 86 -5.25 2.81 -30.39
C LYS A 86 -6.21 1.70 -30.82
N THR A 87 -6.08 1.21 -32.06
CA THR A 87 -6.93 0.12 -32.56
C THR A 87 -6.73 -1.18 -31.76
N ALA A 88 -5.47 -1.51 -31.40
CA ALA A 88 -5.19 -2.67 -30.57
C ALA A 88 -5.82 -2.57 -29.18
N LEU A 89 -5.74 -1.40 -28.53
CA LEU A 89 -6.36 -1.16 -27.22
C LEU A 89 -7.88 -1.24 -27.29
N GLU A 90 -8.51 -0.62 -28.28
CA GLU A 90 -9.97 -0.67 -28.47
C GLU A 90 -10.46 -2.12 -28.68
N LEU A 91 -9.70 -2.97 -29.38
CA LEU A 91 -10.00 -4.40 -29.50
C LEU A 91 -9.86 -5.14 -28.16
N LEU A 92 -8.80 -4.87 -27.39
CA LEU A 92 -8.62 -5.50 -26.07
C LEU A 92 -9.72 -5.06 -25.08
N LEU A 93 -10.23 -3.84 -25.21
CA LEU A 93 -11.30 -3.30 -24.37
C LEU A 93 -12.70 -3.79 -24.78
N SER A 94 -12.88 -4.27 -26.00
CA SER A 94 -14.20 -4.67 -26.52
C SER A 94 -14.86 -5.83 -25.75
N ASP A 95 -14.07 -6.59 -25.00
CA ASP A 95 -14.49 -7.76 -24.21
C ASP A 95 -13.95 -7.69 -22.76
N HIS A 96 -13.49 -6.51 -22.33
CA HIS A 96 -12.99 -6.24 -20.98
C HIS A 96 -14.11 -5.63 -20.13
N VAL A 97 -14.56 -6.35 -19.12
CA VAL A 97 -15.68 -5.95 -18.26
C VAL A 97 -15.22 -5.78 -16.81
N GLY A 98 -15.55 -4.64 -16.21
CA GLY A 98 -15.26 -4.33 -14.82
C GLY A 98 -15.13 -2.82 -14.57
N ASP A 99 -15.41 -2.37 -13.35
CA ASP A 99 -15.24 -0.97 -12.99
C ASP A 99 -13.78 -0.64 -12.73
N CYS A 100 -13.22 0.32 -13.49
CA CYS A 100 -11.90 0.86 -13.18
C CYS A 100 -11.92 1.67 -11.88
N LYS A 101 -12.95 2.51 -11.69
CA LYS A 101 -13.16 3.33 -10.49
C LYS A 101 -14.55 3.08 -9.94
N ALA A 102 -14.71 3.14 -8.61
CA ALA A 102 -16.02 2.96 -8.01
C ALA A 102 -17.03 4.04 -8.45
N PRO A 103 -18.32 3.70 -8.58
CA PRO A 103 -19.37 4.65 -8.96
C PRO A 103 -19.45 5.88 -8.03
N CYS A 104 -19.23 5.70 -6.73
CA CYS A 104 -19.23 6.79 -5.75
C CYS A 104 -18.08 7.81 -5.95
N VAL A 105 -16.97 7.40 -6.57
CA VAL A 105 -15.86 8.29 -6.95
C VAL A 105 -16.23 9.07 -8.22
N LEU A 106 -16.82 8.39 -9.21
CA LEU A 106 -17.22 8.99 -10.48
C LEU A 106 -18.39 9.97 -10.34
N ALA A 107 -19.29 9.73 -9.38
CA ALA A 107 -20.43 10.60 -9.09
C ALA A 107 -20.06 11.82 -8.25
N CYS A 108 -18.88 11.85 -7.61
CA CYS A 108 -18.45 12.99 -6.81
C CYS A 108 -17.92 14.11 -7.73
N PRO A 109 -18.51 15.32 -7.75
CA PRO A 109 -18.03 16.42 -8.59
C PRO A 109 -16.61 16.88 -8.23
N GLY A 110 -16.25 16.76 -6.95
CA GLY A 110 -14.90 17.03 -6.44
C GLY A 110 -13.88 15.91 -6.72
N GLU A 111 -14.32 14.81 -7.35
CA GLU A 111 -13.51 13.62 -7.63
C GLU A 111 -12.83 13.04 -6.37
N THR A 112 -13.49 13.15 -5.20
CA THR A 112 -12.95 12.61 -3.95
C THR A 112 -12.88 11.09 -4.01
N ASP A 113 -11.80 10.49 -3.50
CA ASP A 113 -11.63 9.03 -3.48
C ASP A 113 -12.48 8.36 -2.39
N CYS A 114 -13.80 8.37 -2.60
CA CYS A 114 -14.81 7.81 -1.71
C CYS A 114 -14.52 6.36 -1.30
N GLN A 115 -14.09 5.50 -2.23
CA GLN A 115 -13.76 4.11 -1.89
C GLN A 115 -12.50 4.05 -1.01
N GLY A 116 -11.45 4.80 -1.36
CA GLY A 116 -10.19 4.81 -0.64
C GLY A 116 -10.32 5.25 0.81
N TYR A 117 -10.89 6.44 1.09
CA TYR A 117 -10.94 6.93 2.48
C TYR A 117 -11.93 6.15 3.35
N VAL A 118 -13.02 5.63 2.76
CA VAL A 118 -13.93 4.74 3.49
C VAL A 118 -13.21 3.46 3.89
N GLY A 119 -12.46 2.82 2.99
CA GLY A 119 -11.70 1.63 3.36
C GLY A 119 -10.57 1.89 4.35
N LEU A 120 -9.89 3.04 4.26
CA LEU A 120 -8.89 3.43 5.26
C LEU A 120 -9.50 3.58 6.65
N ILE A 121 -10.67 4.22 6.79
CA ILE A 121 -11.40 4.27 8.07
C ILE A 121 -11.75 2.86 8.55
N ALA A 122 -12.21 1.97 7.67
CA ALA A 122 -12.52 0.58 8.03
C ALA A 122 -11.28 -0.21 8.53
N ASN A 123 -10.09 0.16 8.04
CA ASN A 123 -8.80 -0.41 8.43
C ASN A 123 -8.15 0.28 9.65
N GLY A 124 -8.78 1.31 10.23
CA GLY A 124 -8.23 2.06 11.38
C GLY A 124 -7.29 3.22 11.00
N GLU A 125 -7.09 3.48 9.71
CA GLU A 125 -6.12 4.43 9.17
C GLU A 125 -6.75 5.83 8.98
N HIS A 126 -7.28 6.41 10.06
CA HIS A 126 -8.13 7.61 9.99
C HIS A 126 -7.38 8.86 9.53
N MET A 127 -6.13 9.05 9.98
CA MET A 127 -5.31 10.18 9.54
C MET A 127 -4.90 10.05 8.08
N GLU A 128 -4.66 8.83 7.59
CA GLU A 128 -4.40 8.60 6.17
C GLU A 128 -5.65 8.81 5.31
N ALA A 129 -6.83 8.44 5.83
CA ALA A 129 -8.12 8.73 5.21
C ALA A 129 -8.34 10.24 5.04
N LEU A 130 -8.06 11.03 6.09
CA LEU A 130 -8.07 12.49 6.04
C LEU A 130 -7.11 13.04 5.00
N LYS A 131 -5.84 12.59 5.01
CA LYS A 131 -4.84 13.03 4.01
C LYS A 131 -5.32 12.76 2.59
N LEU A 132 -5.87 11.58 2.34
CA LEU A 132 -6.43 11.19 1.04
C LEU A 132 -7.62 12.09 0.65
N ILE A 133 -8.49 12.45 1.58
CA ILE A 133 -9.56 13.42 1.33
C ILE A 133 -8.96 14.79 0.95
N LYS A 134 -7.98 15.28 1.72
CA LYS A 134 -7.30 16.57 1.49
C LYS A 134 -6.52 16.64 0.18
N GLU A 135 -6.16 15.52 -0.43
CA GLU A 135 -5.64 15.50 -1.80
C GLU A 135 -6.67 16.03 -2.82
N GLN A 136 -7.97 15.79 -2.61
CA GLN A 136 -9.06 16.11 -3.53
C GLN A 136 -9.98 17.25 -3.02
N LEU A 137 -9.98 17.51 -1.71
CA LEU A 137 -10.92 18.39 -1.04
C LEU A 137 -10.22 19.15 0.11
N PRO A 138 -9.94 20.46 -0.05
CA PRO A 138 -9.23 21.25 0.96
C PRO A 138 -9.99 21.50 2.27
N MET A 139 -11.33 21.45 2.22
CA MET A 139 -12.23 21.81 3.32
C MET A 139 -13.16 20.64 3.71
N PRO A 140 -12.60 19.51 4.18
CA PRO A 140 -13.40 18.33 4.51
C PRO A 140 -14.32 18.51 5.73
N GLY A 141 -13.96 19.36 6.69
CA GLY A 141 -14.75 19.67 7.88
C GLY A 141 -16.02 20.44 7.53
N SER A 142 -15.90 21.45 6.66
CA SER A 142 -17.07 22.17 6.14
C SER A 142 -17.94 21.27 5.26
N ILE A 143 -17.33 20.61 4.27
CA ILE A 143 -18.09 19.82 3.28
C ILE A 143 -18.68 18.55 3.88
N GLY A 144 -18.03 17.91 4.86
CA GLY A 144 -18.59 16.75 5.57
C GLY A 144 -19.93 17.03 6.25
N ARG A 145 -20.19 18.29 6.63
CA ARG A 145 -21.43 18.72 7.29
C ARG A 145 -22.54 19.14 6.32
N VAL A 146 -22.19 19.63 5.13
CA VAL A 146 -23.15 20.31 4.24
C VAL A 146 -23.34 19.66 2.87
N CYS A 147 -22.58 18.61 2.55
CA CYS A 147 -22.60 17.96 1.24
C CYS A 147 -23.92 17.20 0.97
N PRO A 148 -24.60 17.46 -0.17
CA PRO A 148 -25.77 16.68 -0.65
C PRO A 148 -25.46 15.26 -1.15
N HIS A 149 -24.27 14.75 -0.86
CA HIS A 149 -23.83 13.37 -1.06
C HIS A 149 -24.26 12.63 -2.36
N PRO A 150 -23.99 13.16 -3.58
CA PRO A 150 -24.28 12.44 -4.84
C PRO A 150 -23.52 11.11 -4.97
N CYS A 151 -22.44 10.95 -4.21
CA CYS A 151 -21.69 9.69 -4.10
C CYS A 151 -22.49 8.58 -3.40
N GLU A 152 -23.44 8.92 -2.52
CA GLU A 152 -24.31 7.95 -1.83
C GLU A 152 -25.44 7.48 -2.76
N ASP A 153 -25.97 8.36 -3.60
CA ASP A 153 -26.96 8.01 -4.64
C ASP A 153 -26.40 7.04 -5.68
N ALA A 154 -25.09 7.11 -5.95
CA ALA A 154 -24.39 6.18 -6.84
C ALA A 154 -23.89 4.91 -6.12
N CYS A 155 -24.04 4.81 -4.80
CA CYS A 155 -23.47 3.71 -4.02
C CYS A 155 -24.20 2.39 -4.30
N ARG A 156 -23.50 1.40 -4.85
CA ARG A 156 -24.09 0.07 -5.15
C ARG A 156 -24.55 -0.72 -3.93
N ARG A 157 -24.14 -0.35 -2.71
CA ARG A 157 -24.70 -0.93 -1.49
C ARG A 157 -26.22 -0.80 -1.45
N GLN A 158 -26.79 0.21 -2.13
CA GLN A 158 -28.23 0.38 -2.25
C GLN A 158 -28.96 -0.76 -2.98
N LEU A 159 -28.25 -1.54 -3.81
CA LEU A 159 -28.79 -2.72 -4.50
C LEU A 159 -28.91 -3.93 -3.54
N ALA A 160 -28.23 -3.90 -2.39
CA ALA A 160 -28.37 -4.89 -1.34
C ALA A 160 -29.26 -4.38 -0.18
N GLU A 161 -29.14 -3.10 0.18
CA GLU A 161 -29.79 -2.45 1.34
C GLU A 161 -29.67 -0.90 1.32
N GLU A 162 -29.36 -0.23 2.44
CA GLU A 162 -29.10 1.23 2.49
C GLU A 162 -27.66 1.57 2.06
N PRO A 163 -27.42 2.72 1.40
CA PRO A 163 -26.07 3.14 0.99
C PRO A 163 -25.13 3.38 2.18
N ILE A 164 -23.84 3.53 1.88
CA ILE A 164 -22.81 3.91 2.86
C ILE A 164 -22.97 5.39 3.20
N SER A 165 -22.84 5.77 4.48
CA SER A 165 -22.77 7.17 4.93
C SER A 165 -21.43 7.85 4.61
N ILE A 166 -21.12 7.95 3.32
CA ILE A 166 -19.86 8.50 2.81
C ILE A 166 -19.62 9.94 3.32
N ALA A 167 -20.66 10.79 3.33
CA ALA A 167 -20.51 12.17 3.80
C ALA A 167 -20.21 12.25 5.31
N HIS A 168 -20.86 11.41 6.12
CA HIS A 168 -20.61 11.35 7.56
C HIS A 168 -19.25 10.73 7.91
N LEU A 169 -18.77 9.77 7.12
CA LEU A 169 -17.41 9.23 7.28
C LEU A 169 -16.35 10.29 6.95
N LYS A 170 -16.61 11.15 5.96
CA LYS A 170 -15.78 12.32 5.67
C LYS A 170 -15.79 13.33 6.83
N PHE A 171 -16.95 13.58 7.43
CA PHE A 171 -17.06 14.40 8.64
C PHE A 171 -16.21 13.80 9.76
N PHE A 172 -16.36 12.51 10.08
CA PHE A 172 -15.53 11.83 11.07
C PHE A 172 -14.02 11.99 10.81
N ALA A 173 -13.56 11.78 9.57
CA ALA A 173 -12.15 11.94 9.22
C ALA A 173 -11.66 13.39 9.40
N ALA A 174 -12.49 14.38 9.08
CA ALA A 174 -12.16 15.78 9.28
C ALA A 174 -11.97 16.14 10.76
N GLU A 175 -12.82 15.61 11.65
CA GLU A 175 -12.70 15.83 13.09
C GLU A 175 -11.40 15.27 13.67
N GLN A 176 -10.84 14.21 13.08
CA GLN A 176 -9.53 13.70 13.49
C GLN A 176 -8.45 14.76 13.33
N ASP A 177 -8.48 15.55 12.25
CA ASP A 177 -7.53 16.65 12.03
C ASP A 177 -7.67 17.74 13.08
N MET A 178 -8.91 18.09 13.40
CA MET A 178 -9.26 19.21 14.27
C MET A 178 -8.99 18.89 15.74
N ALA A 179 -8.99 17.60 16.10
CA ALA A 179 -8.59 17.13 17.43
C ALA A 179 -7.07 17.21 17.67
N HIS A 180 -6.24 17.34 16.63
CA HIS A 180 -4.79 17.47 16.76
C HIS A 180 -4.38 18.91 17.09
N GLU A 181 -3.26 19.08 17.80
CA GLU A 181 -2.73 20.40 18.16
C GLU A 181 -2.38 21.26 16.92
N GLU A 182 -1.92 20.61 15.85
CA GLU A 182 -1.69 21.23 14.55
C GLU A 182 -2.41 20.46 13.45
N MET A 183 -3.30 21.15 12.74
CA MET A 183 -3.97 20.61 11.55
C MET A 183 -2.99 20.30 10.42
N PHE A 184 -3.30 19.26 9.65
CA PHE A 184 -2.50 18.83 8.51
C PHE A 184 -2.40 19.91 7.43
N ILE A 185 -1.15 20.25 7.10
CA ILE A 185 -0.75 21.11 5.99
C ILE A 185 -0.07 20.23 4.92
N PRO A 186 -0.48 20.28 3.64
CA PRO A 186 0.18 19.51 2.59
C PRO A 186 1.62 20.01 2.34
N GLU A 187 2.47 19.12 1.82
CA GLU A 187 3.78 19.52 1.32
C GLU A 187 3.65 20.51 0.16
N LEU A 188 4.42 21.61 0.22
CA LEU A 188 4.42 22.69 -0.76
C LEU A 188 5.57 22.52 -1.77
N GLU A 189 5.26 22.66 -3.06
CA GLU A 189 6.27 22.65 -4.12
C GLU A 189 7.16 23.91 -4.06
N PRO A 190 8.38 23.86 -4.64
CA PRO A 190 9.26 25.01 -4.71
C PRO A 190 8.60 26.23 -5.35
N LYS A 191 8.93 27.43 -4.86
CA LYS A 191 8.36 28.69 -5.34
C LYS A 191 8.59 28.88 -6.85
N THR A 192 7.50 29.14 -7.58
CA THR A 192 7.52 29.36 -9.04
C THR A 192 7.85 30.80 -9.42
N GLY A 193 7.68 31.74 -8.48
CA GLY A 193 7.80 33.18 -8.71
C GLY A 193 6.63 33.80 -9.49
N LYS A 194 5.57 33.02 -9.76
CA LYS A 194 4.35 33.48 -10.44
C LYS A 194 3.33 34.01 -9.44
N LYS A 195 2.64 35.09 -9.80
CA LYS A 195 1.62 35.74 -8.98
C LYS A 195 0.23 35.50 -9.52
N ILE A 196 -0.71 35.16 -8.65
CA ILE A 196 -2.09 34.88 -9.02
C ILE A 196 -3.04 35.63 -8.10
N ALA A 197 -3.98 36.35 -8.70
CA ALA A 197 -5.10 36.96 -7.98
C ALA A 197 -6.35 36.08 -8.08
N ILE A 198 -7.01 35.84 -6.96
CA ILE A 198 -8.28 35.13 -6.88
C ILE A 198 -9.34 36.12 -6.42
N VAL A 199 -10.45 36.20 -7.15
CA VAL A 199 -11.60 37.06 -6.83
C VAL A 199 -12.72 36.17 -6.30
N GLY A 200 -13.07 36.37 -5.03
CA GLY A 200 -14.01 35.55 -4.27
C GLY A 200 -13.27 34.59 -3.34
N GLY A 201 -13.59 34.66 -2.06
CA GLY A 201 -13.08 33.84 -0.95
C GLY A 201 -14.07 32.78 -0.49
N GLY A 202 -14.97 32.34 -1.38
CA GLY A 202 -15.85 31.19 -1.15
C GLY A 202 -15.18 29.84 -1.43
N PRO A 203 -15.94 28.74 -1.44
CA PRO A 203 -15.38 27.38 -1.59
C PRO A 203 -14.53 27.21 -2.86
N GLY A 204 -14.97 27.76 -3.99
CA GLY A 204 -14.20 27.73 -5.24
C GLY A 204 -12.90 28.54 -5.17
N GLY A 205 -12.94 29.73 -4.58
CA GLY A 205 -11.75 30.59 -4.45
C GLY A 205 -10.71 30.03 -3.47
N LEU A 206 -11.15 29.58 -2.30
CA LEU A 206 -10.31 28.93 -1.30
C LEU A 206 -9.68 27.65 -1.83
N THR A 207 -10.44 26.85 -2.59
CA THR A 207 -9.92 25.63 -3.23
C THR A 207 -8.85 25.93 -4.27
N ALA A 208 -9.09 26.90 -5.16
CA ALA A 208 -8.08 27.32 -6.12
C ALA A 208 -6.82 27.85 -5.40
N ALA A 209 -6.99 28.60 -4.32
CA ALA A 209 -5.88 29.10 -3.52
C ALA A 209 -5.05 27.97 -2.88
N TYR A 210 -5.72 26.96 -2.33
CA TYR A 210 -5.07 25.78 -1.74
C TYR A 210 -4.17 25.09 -2.78
N TYR A 211 -4.72 24.74 -3.94
CA TYR A 211 -3.96 24.02 -4.97
C TYR A 211 -2.86 24.87 -5.61
N LEU A 212 -3.12 26.14 -5.90
CA LEU A 212 -2.12 27.02 -6.51
C LEU A 212 -0.97 27.36 -5.54
N THR A 213 -1.28 27.53 -4.26
CA THR A 213 -0.24 27.73 -3.21
C THR A 213 0.56 26.45 -3.02
N LYS A 214 -0.08 25.27 -3.03
CA LYS A 214 0.59 23.97 -3.02
C LYS A 214 1.56 23.80 -4.19
N LYS A 215 1.23 24.34 -5.37
CA LYS A 215 2.10 24.40 -6.56
C LYS A 215 3.20 25.47 -6.51
N GLY A 216 3.40 26.13 -5.37
CA GLY A 216 4.47 27.10 -5.16
C GLY A 216 4.21 28.51 -5.73
N HIS A 217 2.99 28.81 -6.18
CA HIS A 217 2.63 30.16 -6.65
C HIS A 217 2.37 31.13 -5.49
N ASP A 218 2.55 32.42 -5.74
CA ASP A 218 2.19 33.48 -4.79
C ASP A 218 0.73 33.91 -5.03
N VAL A 219 -0.16 33.48 -4.15
CA VAL A 219 -1.61 33.65 -4.31
C VAL A 219 -2.13 34.74 -3.38
N THR A 220 -2.98 35.63 -3.91
CA THR A 220 -3.75 36.59 -3.12
C THR A 220 -5.24 36.47 -3.43
N ILE A 221 -6.06 36.28 -2.40
CA ILE A 221 -7.51 36.17 -2.47
C ILE A 221 -8.14 37.49 -2.06
N TYR A 222 -9.05 38.00 -2.89
CA TYR A 222 -9.81 39.22 -2.64
C TYR A 222 -11.28 38.87 -2.46
N ASP A 223 -11.86 39.20 -1.31
CA ASP A 223 -13.29 39.00 -1.03
C ASP A 223 -13.97 40.31 -0.61
N ALA A 224 -15.22 40.50 -1.04
CA ALA A 224 -16.02 41.68 -0.72
C ALA A 224 -16.56 41.65 0.72
N MET A 225 -16.66 40.47 1.33
CA MET A 225 -17.15 40.24 2.67
C MET A 225 -16.07 40.47 3.74
N PRO A 226 -16.46 40.66 5.01
CA PRO A 226 -15.51 40.90 6.10
C PRO A 226 -14.57 39.73 6.42
N GLU A 227 -15.01 38.50 6.15
CA GLU A 227 -14.29 37.25 6.42
C GLU A 227 -14.43 36.27 5.26
N MET A 228 -13.46 35.36 5.12
CA MET A 228 -13.45 34.32 4.08
C MET A 228 -14.48 33.22 4.36
N GLY A 229 -14.75 32.39 3.36
CA GLY A 229 -15.70 31.26 3.42
C GLY A 229 -16.91 31.44 2.50
N GLY A 230 -17.18 32.67 2.03
CA GLY A 230 -18.25 32.97 1.07
C GLY A 230 -19.59 32.32 1.46
N MET A 231 -20.21 31.56 0.55
CA MET A 231 -21.48 30.88 0.83
C MET A 231 -21.43 29.87 1.98
N LEU A 232 -20.27 29.26 2.29
CA LEU A 232 -20.15 28.38 3.45
C LEU A 232 -20.30 29.17 4.77
N ARG A 233 -19.76 30.40 4.82
CA ARG A 233 -19.88 31.27 5.99
C ARG A 233 -21.24 31.96 6.06
N TYR A 234 -21.67 32.58 4.96
CA TYR A 234 -22.79 33.53 4.96
C TYR A 234 -24.11 32.96 4.43
N GLY A 235 -24.07 31.80 3.76
CA GLY A 235 -25.25 31.14 3.19
C GLY A 235 -25.73 29.92 3.98
N ILE A 236 -24.94 29.44 4.95
CA ILE A 236 -25.26 28.26 5.77
C ILE A 236 -25.34 28.67 7.26
N PRO A 237 -26.38 28.30 8.02
CA PRO A 237 -26.49 28.66 9.43
C PRO A 237 -25.44 28.01 10.35
N GLU A 238 -25.17 28.65 11.49
CA GLU A 238 -24.23 28.20 12.53
C GLU A 238 -24.50 26.76 13.03
N TYR A 239 -25.77 26.42 13.25
CA TYR A 239 -26.16 25.10 13.81
C TYR A 239 -25.86 23.93 12.86
N ARG A 240 -25.58 24.23 11.59
CA ARG A 240 -25.30 23.25 10.53
C ARG A 240 -23.84 23.29 10.11
N LEU A 241 -23.26 24.49 10.02
CA LEU A 241 -21.85 24.71 9.78
C LEU A 241 -21.33 25.83 10.71
N PRO A 242 -20.72 25.45 11.85
CA PRO A 242 -20.08 26.39 12.76
C PRO A 242 -18.99 27.21 12.05
N LYS A 243 -18.83 28.49 12.42
CA LYS A 243 -17.89 29.38 11.70
C LYS A 243 -16.44 29.20 12.09
N ASP A 244 -16.19 28.75 13.31
CA ASP A 244 -14.87 28.33 13.78
C ASP A 244 -14.30 27.21 12.91
N ILE A 245 -15.12 26.24 12.50
CA ILE A 245 -14.71 25.18 11.54
C ILE A 245 -14.24 25.78 10.22
N VAL A 246 -14.96 26.78 9.69
CA VAL A 246 -14.57 27.48 8.46
C VAL A 246 -13.29 28.29 8.68
N ASP A 247 -13.16 28.96 9.84
CA ASP A 247 -11.97 29.75 10.19
C ASP A 247 -10.72 28.87 10.31
N ASP A 248 -10.84 27.70 10.90
CA ASP A 248 -9.76 26.72 11.03
C ASP A 248 -9.27 26.25 9.65
N GLU A 249 -10.19 25.90 8.75
CA GLU A 249 -9.82 25.47 7.39
C GLU A 249 -9.23 26.62 6.54
N VAL A 250 -9.75 27.85 6.69
CA VAL A 250 -9.16 29.05 6.08
C VAL A 250 -7.76 29.32 6.62
N ALA A 251 -7.55 29.14 7.93
CA ALA A 251 -6.25 29.33 8.57
C ALA A 251 -5.20 28.37 8.04
N VAL A 252 -5.57 27.14 7.66
CA VAL A 252 -4.66 26.21 6.96
C VAL A 252 -4.16 26.82 5.63
N ILE A 253 -5.07 27.38 4.83
CA ILE A 253 -4.73 28.00 3.53
C ILE A 253 -3.85 29.25 3.73
N GLU A 254 -4.12 30.04 4.78
CA GLU A 254 -3.26 31.18 5.15
C GLU A 254 -1.86 30.72 5.60
N LYS A 255 -1.77 29.69 6.45
CA LYS A 255 -0.50 29.08 6.90
C LYS A 255 0.33 28.50 5.75
N MET A 256 -0.31 28.00 4.69
CA MET A 256 0.36 27.59 3.45
C MET A 256 1.02 28.77 2.71
N GLY A 257 0.59 30.00 2.97
CA GLY A 257 1.17 31.23 2.43
C GLY A 257 0.25 32.03 1.49
N ALA A 258 -1.03 31.65 1.37
CA ALA A 258 -2.00 32.45 0.63
C ALA A 258 -2.31 33.76 1.39
N LYS A 259 -2.41 34.88 0.68
CA LYS A 259 -2.75 36.18 1.29
C LYS A 259 -4.25 36.42 1.20
N LEU A 260 -4.87 36.75 2.32
CA LEU A 260 -6.31 37.00 2.41
C LEU A 260 -6.59 38.50 2.50
N VAL A 261 -7.39 39.04 1.58
CA VAL A 261 -7.76 40.47 1.54
C VAL A 261 -9.29 40.60 1.53
N ASN A 262 -9.84 40.86 2.71
CA ASN A 262 -11.28 41.03 2.93
C ASN A 262 -11.73 42.48 2.67
N ASN A 263 -13.06 42.69 2.63
CA ASN A 263 -13.70 44.00 2.42
C ASN A 263 -13.26 44.71 1.12
N MET A 264 -12.97 43.95 0.06
CA MET A 264 -12.51 44.48 -1.22
C MET A 264 -13.45 44.04 -2.35
N LYS A 265 -14.34 44.95 -2.79
CA LYS A 265 -15.27 44.68 -3.89
C LYS A 265 -14.68 45.11 -5.24
N ILE A 266 -14.62 44.18 -6.19
CA ILE A 266 -14.19 44.46 -7.57
C ILE A 266 -15.17 45.43 -8.25
N GLY A 267 -14.65 46.36 -9.04
CA GLY A 267 -15.40 47.44 -9.72
C GLY A 267 -15.83 48.60 -8.80
N LYS A 268 -15.52 48.52 -7.50
CA LYS A 268 -15.72 49.60 -6.54
C LYS A 268 -14.43 50.02 -5.87
N ASP A 269 -13.73 49.06 -5.25
CA ASP A 269 -12.52 49.30 -4.48
C ASP A 269 -11.26 49.02 -5.32
N ILE A 270 -11.35 48.10 -6.28
CA ILE A 270 -10.27 47.72 -7.21
C ILE A 270 -10.85 47.28 -8.55
N GLU A 271 -10.18 47.63 -9.65
CA GLU A 271 -10.60 47.27 -11.01
C GLU A 271 -10.02 45.92 -11.44
N LEU A 272 -10.78 45.11 -12.21
CA LEU A 272 -10.30 43.83 -12.74
C LEU A 272 -9.02 43.99 -13.59
N ASP A 273 -8.95 45.06 -14.39
CA ASP A 273 -7.78 45.35 -15.22
C ASP A 273 -6.51 45.69 -14.43
N TYR A 274 -6.65 46.15 -13.19
CA TYR A 274 -5.50 46.33 -12.31
C TYR A 274 -4.96 44.96 -11.86
N LEU A 275 -5.85 44.05 -11.42
CA LEU A 275 -5.46 42.70 -11.02
C LEU A 275 -4.75 41.95 -12.15
N ARG A 276 -5.22 42.11 -13.39
CA ARG A 276 -4.60 41.52 -14.59
C ARG A 276 -3.20 42.05 -14.91
N LYS A 277 -2.89 43.29 -14.54
CA LYS A 277 -1.56 43.90 -14.81
C LYS A 277 -0.53 43.50 -13.75
N GLU A 278 -0.97 43.31 -12.51
CA GLU A 278 -0.08 43.02 -11.38
C GLU A 278 0.15 41.52 -11.13
N ASN A 279 -0.62 40.65 -11.80
CA ASN A 279 -0.56 39.20 -11.63
C ASN A 279 -0.40 38.50 -12.99
N ASP A 280 0.23 37.33 -13.00
CA ASP A 280 0.41 36.52 -14.20
C ASP A 280 -0.89 35.83 -14.64
N ALA A 281 -1.81 35.58 -13.68
CA ALA A 281 -3.15 35.05 -13.93
C ALA A 281 -4.16 35.58 -12.91
N VAL A 282 -5.45 35.58 -13.30
CA VAL A 282 -6.58 35.92 -12.42
C VAL A 282 -7.62 34.81 -12.49
N TYR A 283 -8.11 34.35 -11.33
CA TYR A 283 -9.22 33.40 -11.22
C TYR A 283 -10.43 34.06 -10.56
N VAL A 284 -11.61 33.95 -11.17
CA VAL A 284 -12.85 34.60 -10.73
C VAL A 284 -13.86 33.55 -10.26
N ALA A 285 -14.18 33.56 -8.96
CA ALA A 285 -15.09 32.64 -8.28
C ALA A 285 -15.99 33.40 -7.29
N ILE A 286 -16.77 34.34 -7.81
CA ILE A 286 -17.55 35.30 -7.01
C ILE A 286 -18.79 34.71 -6.31
N GLY A 287 -19.25 33.51 -6.72
CA GLY A 287 -20.44 32.86 -6.15
C GLY A 287 -21.77 33.51 -6.53
N ALA A 288 -22.88 32.88 -6.14
CA ALA A 288 -24.24 33.31 -6.45
C ALA A 288 -24.93 34.02 -5.26
N TRP A 289 -24.70 35.32 -5.11
CA TRP A 289 -25.16 36.12 -3.97
C TRP A 289 -26.57 36.72 -4.08
N THR A 290 -27.20 36.68 -5.25
CA THR A 290 -28.51 37.32 -5.48
C THR A 290 -29.64 36.31 -5.37
N SER A 291 -30.78 36.73 -4.82
CA SER A 291 -31.98 35.89 -4.75
C SER A 291 -32.87 36.09 -5.97
N SER A 292 -33.38 34.99 -6.52
CA SER A 292 -34.36 35.02 -7.62
C SER A 292 -35.67 35.67 -7.17
N LYS A 293 -36.24 36.53 -8.04
CA LYS A 293 -37.53 37.16 -7.79
C LYS A 293 -38.69 36.15 -7.85
N MET A 294 -39.64 36.27 -6.93
CA MET A 294 -40.92 35.56 -6.91
C MET A 294 -41.83 35.95 -8.07
N ARG A 295 -41.64 37.16 -8.63
CA ARG A 295 -42.42 37.71 -9.76
C ARG A 295 -43.91 37.85 -9.42
N CYS A 296 -44.20 38.22 -8.18
CA CYS A 296 -45.56 38.46 -7.70
C CYS A 296 -45.78 39.95 -7.41
N LYS A 297 -47.04 40.39 -7.40
CA LYS A 297 -47.36 41.80 -7.10
C LYS A 297 -47.11 42.07 -5.61
N GLY A 298 -46.43 43.17 -5.27
CA GLY A 298 -46.12 43.53 -3.87
C GLY A 298 -44.80 42.97 -3.33
N GLU A 299 -43.97 42.34 -4.18
CA GLU A 299 -42.67 41.76 -3.80
C GLU A 299 -41.65 42.77 -3.24
N GLU A 300 -41.80 44.06 -3.53
CA GLU A 300 -40.89 45.13 -3.06
C GLU A 300 -41.35 45.74 -1.71
N ALA A 301 -42.35 45.16 -1.04
CA ALA A 301 -42.87 45.63 0.24
C ALA A 301 -41.85 45.44 1.38
N LYS A 302 -41.91 46.30 2.41
CA LYS A 302 -41.11 46.09 3.64
C LYS A 302 -41.58 44.82 4.33
N GLY A 303 -40.65 43.97 4.77
CA GLY A 303 -41.00 42.63 5.26
C GLY A 303 -40.98 41.54 4.18
N VAL A 304 -40.45 41.83 3.00
CA VAL A 304 -40.04 40.82 2.01
C VAL A 304 -38.52 40.84 1.90
N ILE A 305 -37.88 39.67 2.00
CA ILE A 305 -36.42 39.54 1.93
C ILE A 305 -36.02 38.28 1.14
N GLY A 306 -34.91 38.32 0.41
CA GLY A 306 -34.35 37.13 -0.22
C GLY A 306 -33.78 36.16 0.82
N GLY A 307 -33.84 34.85 0.55
CA GLY A 307 -33.33 33.82 1.46
C GLY A 307 -31.85 33.99 1.81
N ILE A 308 -31.01 34.31 0.82
CA ILE A 308 -29.58 34.55 1.04
C ILE A 308 -29.33 35.85 1.79
N ASP A 309 -30.08 36.92 1.47
CA ASP A 309 -29.98 38.18 2.20
C ASP A 309 -30.40 38.01 3.66
N PHE A 310 -31.42 37.19 3.93
CA PHE A 310 -31.86 36.87 5.28
C PHE A 310 -30.76 36.15 6.06
N LEU A 311 -30.24 35.04 5.54
CA LEU A 311 -29.19 34.25 6.21
C LEU A 311 -27.92 35.08 6.42
N ARG A 312 -27.47 35.84 5.41
CA ARG A 312 -26.30 36.73 5.53
C ARG A 312 -26.49 37.75 6.66
N LYS A 313 -27.67 38.38 6.74
CA LYS A 313 -27.97 39.36 7.79
C LYS A 313 -27.96 38.75 9.18
N VAL A 314 -28.46 37.52 9.33
CA VAL A 314 -28.40 36.78 10.59
C VAL A 314 -26.94 36.52 10.96
N THR A 315 -26.12 36.02 10.04
CA THR A 315 -24.68 35.77 10.29
C THR A 315 -23.92 37.04 10.66
N LEU A 316 -24.21 38.17 10.00
CA LEU A 316 -23.58 39.47 10.29
C LEU A 316 -24.13 40.17 11.54
N ASN A 317 -25.09 39.56 12.24
CA ASN A 317 -25.80 40.16 13.37
C ASN A 317 -26.42 41.53 13.04
N GLU A 318 -26.94 41.68 11.82
CA GLU A 318 -27.65 42.89 11.40
C GLU A 318 -29.06 42.95 11.99
N GLU A 319 -29.62 44.17 12.14
CA GLU A 319 -30.97 44.35 12.66
C GLU A 319 -32.02 43.71 11.72
N LEU A 320 -32.75 42.72 12.23
CA LEU A 320 -33.84 42.02 11.54
C LEU A 320 -35.10 42.03 12.39
N LYS A 321 -36.25 42.31 11.77
CA LYS A 321 -37.58 42.18 12.39
C LYS A 321 -38.26 40.94 11.84
N ILE A 322 -38.31 39.88 12.63
CA ILE A 322 -38.88 38.58 12.24
C ILE A 322 -40.41 38.57 12.32
N GLY A 323 -40.97 39.15 13.39
CA GLY A 323 -42.41 39.05 13.68
C GLY A 323 -42.80 37.69 14.29
N ASP A 324 -44.10 37.47 14.47
CA ASP A 324 -44.62 36.20 15.01
C ASP A 324 -44.87 35.19 13.89
N LYS A 325 -45.24 35.64 12.67
CA LYS A 325 -45.63 34.80 11.52
C LYS A 325 -44.70 34.97 10.31
N VAL A 326 -43.98 33.92 9.95
CA VAL A 326 -43.00 33.94 8.84
C VAL A 326 -43.43 32.98 7.72
N ALA A 327 -43.42 33.45 6.49
CA ALA A 327 -43.64 32.62 5.31
C ALA A 327 -42.34 32.48 4.49
N VAL A 328 -41.89 31.24 4.26
CA VAL A 328 -40.71 30.95 3.43
C VAL A 328 -41.17 30.35 2.10
N VAL A 329 -40.90 31.03 1.00
CA VAL A 329 -41.29 30.57 -0.35
C VAL A 329 -40.11 29.87 -1.00
N GLY A 330 -40.20 28.55 -1.16
CA GLY A 330 -39.11 27.74 -1.69
C GLY A 330 -39.17 26.30 -1.20
N GLY A 331 -38.35 25.43 -1.76
CA GLY A 331 -38.26 24.02 -1.34
C GLY A 331 -36.87 23.40 -1.37
N GLY A 332 -35.83 24.22 -1.60
CA GLY A 332 -34.43 23.77 -1.56
C GLY A 332 -33.78 23.99 -0.21
N ASN A 333 -32.50 23.61 -0.07
CA ASN A 333 -31.76 23.70 1.21
C ASN A 333 -31.76 25.11 1.82
N THR A 334 -31.58 26.17 1.04
CA THR A 334 -31.69 27.57 1.52
C THR A 334 -33.05 27.87 2.16
N ALA A 335 -34.14 27.25 1.69
CA ALA A 335 -35.45 27.43 2.29
C ALA A 335 -35.56 26.72 3.65
N MET A 336 -34.95 25.53 3.79
CA MET A 336 -34.91 24.79 5.05
C MET A 336 -34.04 25.52 6.07
N ASP A 337 -32.87 25.99 5.65
CA ASP A 337 -31.99 26.80 6.48
C ASP A 337 -32.70 28.08 6.97
N ALA A 338 -33.37 28.80 6.07
CA ALA A 338 -34.09 30.02 6.43
C ALA A 338 -35.27 29.79 7.39
N CYS A 339 -36.07 28.72 7.20
CA CYS A 339 -37.23 28.46 8.07
C CYS A 339 -36.80 28.03 9.47
N ARG A 340 -35.79 27.15 9.58
CA ARG A 340 -35.22 26.68 10.85
C ARG A 340 -34.49 27.80 11.59
N THR A 341 -33.79 28.68 10.88
CA THR A 341 -33.23 29.91 11.47
C THR A 341 -34.33 30.85 11.98
N ALA A 342 -35.44 31.02 11.25
CA ALA A 342 -36.54 31.87 11.71
C ALA A 342 -37.16 31.39 13.04
N ILE A 343 -37.30 30.07 13.23
CA ILE A 343 -37.75 29.48 14.51
C ILE A 343 -36.80 29.88 15.64
N ARG A 344 -35.48 29.71 15.43
CA ARG A 344 -34.45 30.03 16.44
C ARG A 344 -34.40 31.51 16.80
N LEU A 345 -34.79 32.39 15.88
CA LEU A 345 -34.90 33.83 16.12
C LEU A 345 -36.23 34.24 16.79
N GLY A 346 -37.08 33.27 17.14
CA GLY A 346 -38.27 33.48 17.96
C GLY A 346 -39.59 33.59 17.19
N ALA A 347 -39.63 33.22 15.89
CA ALA A 347 -40.89 33.12 15.16
C ALA A 347 -41.81 32.04 15.80
N LYS A 348 -43.10 32.36 15.96
CA LYS A 348 -44.08 31.43 16.58
C LYS A 348 -44.73 30.52 15.56
N GLU A 349 -44.98 31.03 14.35
CA GLU A 349 -45.56 30.29 13.24
C GLU A 349 -44.63 30.48 12.02
N VAL A 350 -44.03 29.39 11.54
CA VAL A 350 -43.19 29.40 10.32
C VAL A 350 -43.81 28.45 9.31
N CYS A 351 -44.15 28.97 8.13
CA CYS A 351 -44.78 28.21 7.06
C CYS A 351 -43.93 28.21 5.80
N VAL A 352 -43.59 27.02 5.29
CA VAL A 352 -42.95 26.83 3.99
C VAL A 352 -44.02 26.70 2.90
N ILE A 353 -43.94 27.54 1.88
CA ILE A 353 -44.83 27.57 0.72
C ILE A 353 -44.09 26.94 -0.47
N TYR A 354 -44.59 25.80 -0.94
CA TYR A 354 -44.01 25.10 -2.07
C TYR A 354 -45.04 24.79 -3.16
N ARG A 355 -44.65 25.06 -4.42
CA ARG A 355 -45.55 24.96 -5.59
C ARG A 355 -45.81 23.55 -6.08
N ARG A 356 -45.12 22.54 -5.53
CA ARG A 356 -45.27 21.11 -5.85
C ARG A 356 -45.53 20.32 -4.57
N THR A 357 -45.44 18.99 -4.62
CA THR A 357 -45.57 18.13 -3.44
C THR A 357 -44.21 17.91 -2.77
N ARG A 358 -44.22 17.18 -1.66
CA ARG A 358 -43.01 16.81 -0.89
C ARG A 358 -41.99 16.10 -1.77
N ASP A 359 -42.43 15.17 -2.60
CA ASP A 359 -41.55 14.31 -3.41
C ASP A 359 -40.75 15.08 -4.48
N GLU A 360 -41.20 16.28 -4.85
CA GLU A 360 -40.46 17.14 -5.79
C GLU A 360 -39.65 18.25 -5.11
N MET A 361 -39.53 18.27 -3.77
CA MET A 361 -38.69 19.23 -3.08
C MET A 361 -37.20 18.97 -3.38
N PRO A 362 -36.41 20.00 -3.75
CA PRO A 362 -34.98 19.84 -3.95
C PRO A 362 -34.14 19.71 -2.67
N ALA A 363 -34.71 19.99 -1.49
CA ALA A 363 -33.99 19.84 -0.22
C ALA A 363 -33.83 18.36 0.16
N GLU A 364 -32.76 18.06 0.89
CA GLU A 364 -32.54 16.71 1.43
C GLU A 364 -33.68 16.28 2.34
N MET A 365 -34.08 15.00 2.26
CA MET A 365 -35.24 14.50 3.02
C MET A 365 -35.05 14.69 4.52
N ILE A 366 -33.82 14.54 5.03
CA ILE A 366 -33.51 14.74 6.44
C ILE A 366 -33.77 16.19 6.87
N GLU A 367 -33.42 17.19 6.05
CA GLU A 367 -33.65 18.60 6.35
C GLU A 367 -35.15 18.93 6.43
N ILE A 368 -35.96 18.28 5.59
CA ILE A 368 -37.42 18.41 5.62
C ILE A 368 -37.98 17.80 6.92
N ILE A 369 -37.54 16.59 7.28
CA ILE A 369 -37.97 15.91 8.51
C ILE A 369 -37.59 16.73 9.74
N GLU A 370 -36.36 17.22 9.79
CA GLU A 370 -35.89 18.02 10.92
C GLU A 370 -36.65 19.35 11.05
N ALA A 371 -36.96 20.01 9.93
CA ALA A 371 -37.80 21.20 9.93
C ALA A 371 -39.22 20.92 10.45
N GLU A 372 -39.85 19.82 10.04
CA GLU A 372 -41.18 19.40 10.52
C GLU A 372 -41.17 19.15 12.04
N GLU A 373 -40.19 18.38 12.54
CA GLU A 373 -39.97 18.12 13.96
C GLU A 373 -39.70 19.41 14.77
N GLU A 374 -39.09 20.42 14.14
CA GLU A 374 -38.90 21.73 14.76
C GLU A 374 -40.19 22.56 14.86
N GLY A 375 -41.24 22.19 14.11
CA GLY A 375 -42.53 22.84 14.08
C GLY A 375 -42.80 23.70 12.84
N VAL A 376 -42.02 23.52 11.76
CA VAL A 376 -42.27 24.17 10.47
C VAL A 376 -43.51 23.56 9.81
N GLU A 377 -44.47 24.40 9.41
CA GLU A 377 -45.65 23.96 8.67
C GLU A 377 -45.41 24.00 7.16
N PHE A 378 -45.67 22.90 6.45
CA PHE A 378 -45.54 22.85 4.99
C PHE A 378 -46.88 23.01 4.29
N LYS A 379 -46.97 24.00 3.39
CA LYS A 379 -48.08 24.19 2.46
C LYS A 379 -47.60 23.85 1.04
N PHE A 380 -48.02 22.66 0.59
CA PHE A 380 -47.75 22.16 -0.76
C PHE A 380 -48.80 22.62 -1.77
N LEU A 381 -48.45 22.52 -3.06
CA LEU A 381 -49.32 22.86 -4.18
C LEU A 381 -49.87 24.29 -4.10
N VAL A 382 -49.03 25.23 -3.65
CA VAL A 382 -49.37 26.65 -3.58
C VAL A 382 -48.20 27.52 -4.04
N SER A 383 -48.50 28.64 -4.69
CA SER A 383 -47.49 29.62 -5.10
C SER A 383 -47.98 31.05 -4.87
N PRO A 384 -47.12 31.98 -4.41
CA PRO A 384 -47.54 33.34 -4.17
C PRO A 384 -47.86 34.09 -5.47
N ILE A 385 -48.98 34.81 -5.48
CA ILE A 385 -49.41 35.63 -6.63
C ILE A 385 -49.48 37.13 -6.30
N GLU A 386 -49.72 37.47 -5.03
CA GLU A 386 -49.77 38.86 -4.54
C GLU A 386 -49.43 38.92 -3.04
N ILE A 387 -48.59 39.87 -2.64
CA ILE A 387 -48.33 40.27 -1.26
C ILE A 387 -49.20 41.48 -0.96
N LEU A 388 -50.08 41.35 0.05
CA LEU A 388 -50.98 42.40 0.49
C LEU A 388 -50.28 43.19 1.59
N GLU A 389 -50.05 44.47 1.31
CA GLU A 389 -49.34 45.40 2.20
C GLU A 389 -50.30 46.32 2.98
N GLU A 390 -49.92 46.62 4.21
CA GLU A 390 -50.55 47.64 5.05
C GLU A 390 -49.49 48.69 5.41
N ASN A 391 -49.70 49.96 5.01
CA ASN A 391 -48.72 51.04 5.18
C ASN A 391 -47.32 50.74 4.61
N GLY A 392 -47.24 49.95 3.53
CA GLY A 392 -46.00 49.54 2.86
C GLY A 392 -45.23 48.41 3.56
N GLN A 393 -45.84 47.76 4.57
CA GLN A 393 -45.33 46.56 5.24
C GLN A 393 -46.17 45.34 4.81
N ALA A 394 -45.53 44.20 4.54
CA ALA A 394 -46.19 42.94 4.26
C ALA A 394 -47.10 42.54 5.44
N LYS A 395 -48.36 42.22 5.15
CA LYS A 395 -49.35 41.82 6.17
C LYS A 395 -50.01 40.48 5.87
N GLN A 396 -50.26 40.19 4.59
CA GLN A 396 -50.82 38.92 4.15
C GLN A 396 -50.20 38.50 2.82
N ILE A 397 -50.17 37.21 2.54
CA ILE A 397 -49.75 36.67 1.25
C ILE A 397 -50.90 35.88 0.62
N LYS A 398 -51.22 36.23 -0.64
CA LYS A 398 -52.23 35.56 -1.45
C LYS A 398 -51.57 34.48 -2.28
N LEU A 399 -52.02 33.25 -2.06
CA LEU A 399 -51.50 32.03 -2.67
C LEU A 399 -52.48 31.52 -3.72
N GLN A 400 -51.95 31.15 -4.87
CA GLN A 400 -52.64 30.42 -5.94
C GLN A 400 -52.51 28.92 -5.67
N LYS A 401 -53.63 28.19 -5.64
CA LYS A 401 -53.60 26.72 -5.55
C LYS A 401 -53.15 26.11 -6.88
N MET A 402 -52.36 25.05 -6.79
CA MET A 402 -51.72 24.37 -7.92
C MET A 402 -52.16 22.90 -7.98
N GLU A 403 -52.01 22.30 -9.16
CA GLU A 403 -52.04 20.85 -9.38
C GLU A 403 -50.79 20.42 -10.16
N LEU A 404 -50.46 19.13 -10.12
CA LEU A 404 -49.31 18.59 -10.85
C LEU A 404 -49.71 18.17 -12.26
N GLY A 405 -49.05 18.75 -13.26
CA GLY A 405 -49.08 18.29 -14.64
C GLY A 405 -48.00 17.26 -14.96
N GLU A 406 -47.77 17.04 -16.25
CA GLU A 406 -46.74 16.11 -16.76
C GLU A 406 -45.33 16.47 -16.26
N PRO A 407 -44.45 15.48 -16.07
CA PRO A 407 -43.02 15.68 -15.82
C PRO A 407 -42.37 16.59 -16.87
N ASP A 408 -41.47 17.46 -16.43
CA ASP A 408 -40.53 18.16 -17.31
C ASP A 408 -39.32 17.27 -17.64
N ASN A 409 -38.39 17.80 -18.44
CA ASN A 409 -37.18 17.07 -18.85
C ASN A 409 -36.26 16.70 -17.66
N SER A 410 -36.47 17.29 -16.48
CA SER A 410 -35.78 16.92 -15.24
C SER A 410 -36.52 15.85 -14.44
N GLY A 411 -37.59 15.27 -14.98
CA GLY A 411 -38.44 14.29 -14.31
C GLY A 411 -39.42 14.89 -13.29
N ARG A 412 -39.32 16.19 -12.99
CA ARG A 412 -40.17 16.87 -12.00
C ARG A 412 -41.49 17.30 -12.63
N ARG A 413 -42.60 17.03 -11.96
CA ARG A 413 -43.93 17.42 -12.44
C ARG A 413 -44.09 18.95 -12.52
N LYS A 414 -44.71 19.44 -13.59
CA LYS A 414 -44.95 20.88 -13.77
C LYS A 414 -46.09 21.36 -12.86
N PRO A 415 -45.92 22.45 -12.11
CA PRO A 415 -47.02 23.04 -11.35
C PRO A 415 -47.97 23.81 -12.29
N ILE A 416 -49.27 23.51 -12.25
CA ILE A 416 -50.33 24.14 -13.05
C ILE A 416 -51.30 24.86 -12.11
N ALA A 417 -51.64 26.10 -12.41
CA ALA A 417 -52.57 26.88 -11.59
C ALA A 417 -54.01 26.40 -11.74
N ILE A 418 -54.69 26.18 -10.61
CA ILE A 418 -56.13 25.91 -10.59
C ILE A 418 -56.86 27.25 -10.65
N GLU A 419 -57.41 27.60 -11.81
CA GLU A 419 -58.07 28.89 -12.03
C GLU A 419 -59.16 29.18 -10.97
N GLY A 420 -59.11 30.38 -10.37
CA GLY A 420 -60.08 30.84 -9.38
C GLY A 420 -59.89 30.32 -7.95
N ALA A 421 -58.93 29.41 -7.70
CA ALA A 421 -58.68 28.84 -6.38
C ALA A 421 -57.53 29.57 -5.64
N TYR A 422 -57.89 30.43 -4.68
CA TYR A 422 -56.92 31.21 -3.88
C TYR A 422 -57.03 30.92 -2.39
N GLU A 423 -55.93 31.12 -1.68
CA GLU A 423 -55.84 31.09 -0.22
C GLU A 423 -55.07 32.34 0.25
N ILE A 424 -55.41 32.88 1.42
CA ILE A 424 -54.71 34.04 2.00
C ILE A 424 -54.28 33.65 3.40
N ILE A 425 -53.01 33.92 3.73
CA ILE A 425 -52.47 33.72 5.07
C ILE A 425 -51.83 35.01 5.59
N ASP A 426 -51.90 35.24 6.90
CA ASP A 426 -51.27 36.38 7.56
C ASP A 426 -49.76 36.16 7.69
N VAL A 427 -48.97 37.19 7.41
CA VAL A 427 -47.50 37.13 7.48
C VAL A 427 -46.95 38.46 7.98
N ASP A 428 -45.91 38.41 8.81
CA ASP A 428 -45.13 39.57 9.22
C ASP A 428 -43.84 39.70 8.40
N LEU A 429 -43.29 38.55 7.95
CA LEU A 429 -42.09 38.43 7.12
C LEU A 429 -42.29 37.37 6.03
N VAL A 430 -41.89 37.70 4.80
CA VAL A 430 -41.83 36.78 3.66
C VAL A 430 -40.37 36.60 3.22
N ILE A 431 -39.89 35.37 3.21
CA ILE A 431 -38.53 35.01 2.79
C ILE A 431 -38.60 34.30 1.42
N ALA A 432 -38.04 34.93 0.39
CA ALA A 432 -38.00 34.39 -0.98
C ALA A 432 -36.75 33.53 -1.21
N ALA A 433 -36.91 32.20 -1.17
CA ALA A 433 -35.84 31.21 -1.36
C ALA A 433 -36.08 30.36 -2.63
N ILE A 434 -36.24 31.03 -3.79
CA ILE A 434 -36.66 30.41 -5.07
C ILE A 434 -35.48 30.23 -6.07
N GLY A 435 -34.24 30.39 -5.62
CA GLY A 435 -33.05 30.21 -6.44
C GLY A 435 -32.05 31.35 -6.26
N GLN A 436 -30.81 31.10 -6.70
CA GLN A 436 -29.68 32.01 -6.56
C GLN A 436 -29.18 32.49 -7.93
N GLY A 437 -28.50 33.62 -7.97
CA GLY A 437 -27.87 34.17 -9.17
C GLY A 437 -26.66 35.02 -8.85
N THR A 438 -25.89 35.40 -9.87
CA THR A 438 -24.60 36.07 -9.74
C THR A 438 -24.72 37.60 -9.88
N ASP A 439 -23.98 38.33 -9.05
CA ASP A 439 -23.77 39.78 -9.23
C ASP A 439 -22.46 40.02 -9.97
N ILE A 440 -22.55 40.23 -11.29
CA ILE A 440 -21.39 40.47 -12.16
C ILE A 440 -20.97 41.95 -12.22
N SER A 441 -21.56 42.81 -11.37
CA SER A 441 -21.20 44.23 -11.35
C SER A 441 -19.71 44.43 -11.08
N GLY A 442 -19.03 45.22 -11.92
CA GLY A 442 -17.58 45.41 -11.84
C GLY A 442 -16.73 44.43 -12.65
N LEU A 443 -17.36 43.46 -13.33
CA LEU A 443 -16.73 42.50 -14.26
C LEU A 443 -17.24 42.68 -15.69
N ASP A 444 -17.69 43.89 -16.05
CA ASP A 444 -18.36 44.20 -17.32
C ASP A 444 -17.52 43.94 -18.58
N SER A 445 -16.21 43.72 -18.43
CA SER A 445 -15.29 43.38 -19.51
C SER A 445 -15.31 41.89 -19.89
N LEU A 446 -15.99 41.03 -19.12
CA LEU A 446 -16.17 39.61 -19.40
C LEU A 446 -17.46 39.36 -20.19
N GLU A 447 -17.39 38.50 -21.20
CA GLU A 447 -18.60 37.99 -21.86
C GLU A 447 -19.47 37.19 -20.90
N THR A 448 -20.80 37.30 -21.08
CA THR A 448 -21.80 36.69 -20.20
C THR A 448 -22.73 35.76 -20.98
N THR A 449 -23.21 34.74 -20.29
CA THR A 449 -24.23 33.83 -20.83
C THR A 449 -25.60 34.51 -20.87
N THR A 450 -26.56 33.87 -21.52
CA THR A 450 -27.97 34.31 -21.51
C THR A 450 -28.61 34.36 -20.13
N TRP A 451 -27.99 33.72 -19.14
CA TRP A 451 -28.47 33.65 -17.75
C TRP A 451 -27.82 34.71 -16.84
N GLY A 452 -26.89 35.52 -17.37
CA GLY A 452 -26.17 36.55 -16.60
C GLY A 452 -25.00 36.02 -15.79
N THR A 453 -24.49 34.83 -16.11
CA THR A 453 -23.25 34.24 -15.57
C THR A 453 -22.07 34.51 -16.50
N ILE A 454 -20.83 34.29 -16.06
CA ILE A 454 -19.60 34.49 -16.83
C ILE A 454 -19.47 33.36 -17.87
N GLN A 455 -19.23 33.70 -19.14
CA GLN A 455 -18.99 32.72 -20.18
C GLN A 455 -17.54 32.20 -20.13
N THR A 456 -17.36 30.88 -20.06
CA THR A 456 -16.06 30.21 -20.06
C THR A 456 -16.00 29.07 -21.07
N ASP A 457 -14.79 28.71 -21.51
CA ASP A 457 -14.54 27.46 -22.22
C ASP A 457 -14.58 26.28 -21.24
N GLU A 458 -15.42 25.28 -21.52
CA GLU A 458 -15.66 24.13 -20.61
C GLU A 458 -14.42 23.26 -20.36
N SER A 459 -13.44 23.29 -21.28
CA SER A 459 -12.24 22.45 -21.19
C SER A 459 -11.05 23.17 -20.56
N THR A 460 -10.99 24.50 -20.65
CA THR A 460 -9.85 25.31 -20.21
C THR A 460 -10.19 26.30 -19.10
N PHE A 461 -11.49 26.48 -18.78
CA PHE A 461 -11.99 27.47 -17.82
C PHE A 461 -11.58 28.93 -18.16
N GLN A 462 -11.08 29.17 -19.37
CA GLN A 462 -10.69 30.49 -19.83
C GLN A 462 -11.93 31.32 -20.14
N THR A 463 -11.89 32.58 -19.76
CA THR A 463 -12.89 33.57 -20.14
C THR A 463 -12.55 34.20 -21.49
N SER A 464 -13.39 35.13 -21.95
CA SER A 464 -13.10 36.01 -23.10
C SER A 464 -11.77 36.80 -22.99
N LEU A 465 -11.17 36.93 -21.79
CA LEU A 465 -9.92 37.66 -21.57
C LEU A 465 -8.73 36.71 -21.34
N PRO A 466 -7.63 36.85 -22.10
CA PRO A 466 -6.41 36.05 -21.88
C PRO A 466 -5.85 36.24 -20.48
N GLY A 467 -5.43 35.13 -19.86
CA GLY A 467 -4.92 35.10 -18.48
C GLY A 467 -5.99 35.22 -17.39
N VAL A 468 -7.28 35.25 -17.75
CA VAL A 468 -8.41 35.30 -16.81
C VAL A 468 -9.25 34.04 -16.94
N PHE A 469 -9.42 33.37 -15.82
CA PHE A 469 -10.14 32.11 -15.67
C PHE A 469 -11.33 32.32 -14.72
N ALA A 470 -12.38 31.52 -14.83
CA ALA A 470 -13.50 31.57 -13.91
C ALA A 470 -14.07 30.17 -13.63
N GLY A 471 -14.68 29.97 -12.47
CA GLY A 471 -15.29 28.69 -12.08
C GLY A 471 -16.27 28.79 -10.91
N GLY A 472 -16.91 27.66 -10.60
CA GLY A 472 -17.97 27.55 -9.59
C GLY A 472 -19.30 28.18 -10.04
N ASP A 473 -20.13 28.59 -9.08
CA ASP A 473 -21.51 29.05 -9.36
C ASP A 473 -21.63 30.27 -10.30
N ALA A 474 -20.50 30.90 -10.65
CA ALA A 474 -20.42 32.09 -11.45
C ALA A 474 -20.30 31.85 -12.96
N ILE A 475 -20.18 30.60 -13.42
CA ILE A 475 -19.91 30.27 -14.83
C ILE A 475 -21.11 29.63 -15.55
N ASN A 476 -20.88 28.97 -16.69
CA ASN A 476 -21.89 28.52 -17.65
C ASN A 476 -23.13 27.85 -17.05
N ASP A 477 -22.94 26.96 -16.06
CA ASP A 477 -24.01 26.14 -15.48
C ASP A 477 -24.80 26.84 -14.35
N GLY A 478 -24.30 27.97 -13.85
CA GLY A 478 -24.92 28.76 -12.78
C GLY A 478 -24.80 28.10 -11.39
N ALA A 479 -25.74 28.42 -10.49
CA ALA A 479 -25.65 28.02 -9.09
C ALA A 479 -25.83 26.50 -8.90
N GLY A 480 -24.84 25.87 -8.28
CA GLY A 480 -24.79 24.44 -7.99
C GLY A 480 -24.60 24.15 -6.50
N ILE A 481 -23.94 23.03 -6.21
CA ILE A 481 -23.60 22.61 -4.84
C ILE A 481 -22.12 22.91 -4.53
N ALA A 482 -21.78 23.13 -3.26
CA ALA A 482 -20.42 23.55 -2.88
C ALA A 482 -19.31 22.60 -3.39
N ILE A 483 -19.58 21.29 -3.45
CA ILE A 483 -18.62 20.29 -3.96
C ILE A 483 -18.37 20.39 -5.47
N GLU A 484 -19.32 20.91 -6.26
CA GLU A 484 -19.12 21.20 -7.69
C GLU A 484 -18.18 22.38 -7.86
N ALA A 485 -18.39 23.46 -7.11
CA ALA A 485 -17.50 24.62 -7.13
C ALA A 485 -16.06 24.28 -6.72
N ILE A 486 -15.89 23.33 -5.79
CA ILE A 486 -14.58 22.77 -5.42
C ILE A 486 -13.98 21.95 -6.57
N GLY A 487 -14.78 21.09 -7.22
CA GLY A 487 -14.36 20.30 -8.38
C GLY A 487 -13.88 21.17 -9.55
N ASP A 488 -14.61 22.23 -9.86
CA ASP A 488 -14.24 23.20 -10.89
C ASP A 488 -12.96 23.96 -10.54
N ALA A 489 -12.86 24.44 -9.30
CA ALA A 489 -11.69 25.17 -8.84
C ALA A 489 -10.42 24.32 -8.87
N LYS A 490 -10.51 23.03 -8.54
CA LYS A 490 -9.40 22.08 -8.65
C LYS A 490 -8.93 21.93 -10.10
N LYS A 491 -9.86 21.71 -11.05
CA LYS A 491 -9.55 21.60 -12.48
C LYS A 491 -8.94 22.90 -13.02
N ALA A 492 -9.56 24.04 -12.67
CA ALA A 492 -9.07 25.36 -13.07
C ALA A 492 -7.68 25.65 -12.51
N ALA A 493 -7.38 25.28 -11.26
CA ALA A 493 -6.05 25.47 -10.66
C ALA A 493 -4.95 24.71 -11.41
N ASP A 494 -5.21 23.47 -11.82
CA ASP A 494 -4.27 22.69 -12.65
C ASP A 494 -4.03 23.37 -14.01
N ILE A 495 -5.11 23.81 -14.67
CA ILE A 495 -5.02 24.49 -15.96
C ILE A 495 -4.26 25.82 -15.84
N ILE A 496 -4.51 26.61 -14.80
CA ILE A 496 -3.78 27.86 -14.53
C ILE A 496 -2.29 27.59 -14.33
N HIS A 497 -1.94 26.57 -13.53
CA HIS A 497 -0.54 26.20 -13.32
C HIS A 497 0.17 25.83 -14.64
N ARG A 498 -0.49 25.03 -15.49
CA ARG A 498 0.04 24.63 -16.80
C ARG A 498 0.13 25.79 -17.78
N TYR A 499 -0.88 26.66 -17.80
CA TYR A 499 -0.89 27.90 -18.58
C TYR A 499 0.32 28.78 -18.22
N LEU A 500 0.62 28.92 -16.93
CA LEU A 500 1.78 29.68 -16.44
C LEU A 500 3.13 29.03 -16.77
N ALA A 501 3.15 27.72 -17.00
CA ALA A 501 4.31 26.98 -17.51
C ALA A 501 4.45 27.06 -19.05
N GLY A 502 3.49 27.68 -19.75
CA GLY A 502 3.48 27.78 -21.22
C GLY A 502 2.82 26.61 -21.94
N GLU A 503 2.13 25.73 -21.21
CA GLU A 503 1.34 24.63 -21.75
C GLU A 503 -0.13 25.03 -21.81
N VAL A 504 -0.79 24.87 -22.96
CA VAL A 504 -2.25 25.00 -23.06
C VAL A 504 -2.79 23.63 -23.43
N VAL A 505 -3.14 22.84 -22.40
CA VAL A 505 -3.72 21.52 -22.58
C VAL A 505 -5.13 21.55 -21.99
N PRO A 506 -6.17 21.30 -22.80
CA PRO A 506 -7.54 21.24 -22.31
C PRO A 506 -7.68 20.08 -21.33
N TYR A 507 -8.56 20.23 -20.34
CA TYR A 507 -9.01 19.10 -19.54
C TYR A 507 -9.76 18.13 -20.46
N VAL A 508 -9.27 16.89 -20.49
CA VAL A 508 -9.94 15.77 -21.16
C VAL A 508 -10.35 14.81 -20.07
N ARG A 509 -11.65 14.48 -20.03
CA ARG A 509 -12.17 13.49 -19.08
C ARG A 509 -11.47 12.15 -19.34
N PRO A 510 -10.78 11.57 -18.34
CA PRO A 510 -10.12 10.28 -18.51
C PRO A 510 -11.10 9.17 -18.88
N PHE A 511 -10.69 8.29 -19.79
CA PHE A 511 -11.41 7.06 -20.08
C PHE A 511 -11.31 6.10 -18.90
N VAL A 512 -12.43 5.51 -18.53
CA VAL A 512 -12.58 4.43 -17.55
C VAL A 512 -13.62 3.44 -18.06
N VAL A 513 -13.46 2.16 -17.72
CA VAL A 513 -14.51 1.17 -17.92
C VAL A 513 -15.47 1.24 -16.73
N THR A 514 -16.77 1.27 -17.00
CA THR A 514 -17.85 1.31 -16.01
C THR A 514 -18.85 0.18 -16.27
N ARG A 515 -19.46 -0.33 -15.21
CA ARG A 515 -20.56 -1.31 -15.29
C ARG A 515 -21.88 -0.69 -14.89
N ASP A 516 -22.83 -0.74 -15.81
CA ASP A 516 -24.21 -0.27 -15.63
C ASP A 516 -25.23 -1.43 -15.71
N ASP A 517 -24.75 -2.66 -15.85
CA ASP A 517 -25.52 -3.89 -16.07
C ASP A 517 -25.90 -4.64 -14.77
N LEU A 518 -25.50 -4.11 -13.60
CA LEU A 518 -25.70 -4.74 -12.30
C LEU A 518 -27.09 -4.44 -11.70
N THR A 519 -27.66 -5.43 -11.03
CA THR A 519 -29.01 -5.41 -10.43
C THR A 519 -28.99 -5.91 -8.99
N GLU A 520 -30.14 -5.87 -8.29
CA GLU A 520 -30.27 -6.44 -6.95
C GLU A 520 -29.94 -7.94 -6.90
N GLU A 521 -30.13 -8.67 -8.00
CA GLU A 521 -29.86 -10.12 -8.09
C GLU A 521 -28.35 -10.42 -7.91
N ASP A 522 -27.48 -9.53 -8.37
CA ASP A 522 -26.01 -9.67 -8.27
C ASP A 522 -25.49 -9.52 -6.84
N PHE A 523 -26.32 -9.01 -5.91
CA PHE A 523 -25.94 -8.74 -4.52
C PHE A 523 -26.72 -9.55 -3.49
N LEU A 524 -27.44 -10.60 -3.90
CA LEU A 524 -28.24 -11.43 -3.00
C LEU A 524 -27.41 -12.13 -1.91
N ASP A 525 -26.16 -12.48 -2.21
CA ASP A 525 -25.25 -13.15 -1.27
C ASP A 525 -24.56 -12.17 -0.30
N GLN A 526 -24.77 -10.85 -0.46
CA GLN A 526 -24.18 -9.86 0.42
C GLN A 526 -24.94 -9.78 1.75
N PRO A 527 -24.25 -9.77 2.90
CA PRO A 527 -24.90 -9.67 4.20
C PRO A 527 -25.57 -8.31 4.37
N ARG A 528 -26.83 -8.31 4.80
CA ARG A 528 -27.58 -7.10 5.16
C ARG A 528 -27.20 -6.62 6.56
N ILE A 529 -26.62 -5.44 6.65
CA ILE A 529 -26.08 -4.79 7.85
C ILE A 529 -26.70 -3.40 7.96
N LYS A 530 -27.40 -3.11 9.05
CA LYS A 530 -28.06 -1.82 9.25
C LYS A 530 -27.08 -0.65 9.15
N ARG A 531 -27.49 0.42 8.48
CA ARG A 531 -26.76 1.69 8.41
C ARG A 531 -26.60 2.29 9.81
N VAL A 532 -25.41 2.81 10.11
CA VAL A 532 -25.19 3.55 11.35
C VAL A 532 -25.75 4.96 11.16
N HIS A 533 -26.78 5.30 11.93
CA HIS A 533 -27.37 6.65 11.88
C HIS A 533 -26.49 7.67 12.62
N MET A 534 -26.41 8.89 12.08
CA MET A 534 -25.69 10.00 12.70
C MET A 534 -26.38 10.41 13.99
N ASN A 535 -25.60 10.60 15.06
CA ASN A 535 -26.13 11.13 16.31
C ASN A 535 -26.42 12.61 16.13
N HIS A 536 -27.62 13.05 16.50
CA HIS A 536 -28.01 14.46 16.45
C HIS A 536 -28.79 14.88 17.71
N LEU A 537 -28.87 16.19 17.95
CA LEU A 537 -29.65 16.77 19.05
C LEU A 537 -31.15 16.47 18.90
N SER A 538 -31.87 16.41 20.03
CA SER A 538 -33.32 16.20 20.01
C SER A 538 -34.05 17.42 19.43
N PRO A 539 -35.27 17.24 18.87
CA PRO A 539 -36.06 18.36 18.33
C PRO A 539 -36.30 19.50 19.32
N GLU A 540 -36.47 19.21 20.61
CA GLU A 540 -36.64 20.22 21.66
C GLU A 540 -35.35 21.00 21.92
N ALA A 541 -34.21 20.30 21.92
CA ALA A 541 -32.90 20.88 22.21
C ALA A 541 -32.38 21.80 21.10
N ARG A 542 -32.87 21.68 19.86
CA ARG A 542 -32.39 22.47 18.71
C ARG A 542 -33.22 23.73 18.40
N LYS A 543 -34.35 23.97 19.07
CA LYS A 543 -35.30 25.05 18.71
C LYS A 543 -34.88 26.45 19.11
N ASP A 544 -34.12 26.60 20.19
CA ASP A 544 -33.91 27.89 20.87
C ASP A 544 -32.44 28.32 20.91
N ASN A 545 -31.58 27.63 20.16
CA ASN A 545 -30.15 27.92 20.10
C ASN A 545 -29.55 27.54 18.73
N PHE A 546 -28.30 27.95 18.56
CA PHE A 546 -27.51 27.72 17.36
C PHE A 546 -26.39 26.69 17.58
N GLN A 547 -26.52 25.81 18.59
CA GLN A 547 -25.57 24.71 18.78
C GLN A 547 -25.58 23.80 17.56
N GLU A 548 -24.41 23.25 17.24
CA GLU A 548 -24.27 22.27 16.16
C GLU A 548 -25.22 21.08 16.39
N VAL A 549 -25.99 20.73 15.36
CA VAL A 549 -27.03 19.70 15.46
C VAL A 549 -26.45 18.29 15.42
N LEU A 550 -25.36 18.07 14.67
CA LEU A 550 -24.75 16.76 14.49
C LEU A 550 -23.57 16.58 15.46
N ASN A 551 -23.48 15.43 16.12
CA ASN A 551 -22.40 15.14 17.08
C ASN A 551 -21.22 14.37 16.46
N GLY A 552 -21.30 14.01 15.18
CA GLY A 552 -20.34 13.11 14.53
C GLY A 552 -20.48 11.64 14.95
N TYR A 553 -19.64 10.79 14.35
CA TYR A 553 -19.51 9.39 14.73
C TYR A 553 -18.44 9.20 15.80
N THR A 554 -18.63 8.23 16.69
CA THR A 554 -17.49 7.64 17.43
C THR A 554 -16.63 6.82 16.47
N GLU A 555 -15.40 6.50 16.87
CA GLU A 555 -14.52 5.65 16.08
C GLU A 555 -15.16 4.29 15.75
N GLU A 556 -15.79 3.64 16.74
CA GLU A 556 -16.44 2.34 16.53
C GLU A 556 -17.62 2.45 15.55
N GLN A 557 -18.37 3.55 15.61
CA GLN A 557 -19.47 3.83 14.69
C GLN A 557 -18.97 4.06 13.26
N ALA A 558 -17.91 4.85 13.11
CA ALA A 558 -17.31 5.14 11.81
C ALA A 558 -16.72 3.88 11.17
N VAL A 559 -15.95 3.10 11.93
CA VAL A 559 -15.39 1.81 11.49
C VAL A 559 -16.50 0.84 11.10
N ALA A 560 -17.54 0.70 11.93
CA ALA A 560 -18.67 -0.20 11.63
C ALA A 560 -19.42 0.19 10.35
N GLU A 561 -19.65 1.49 10.12
CA GLU A 561 -20.28 1.98 8.90
C GLU A 561 -19.38 1.78 7.68
N ALA A 562 -18.08 2.07 7.81
CA ALA A 562 -17.10 1.93 6.74
C ALA A 562 -16.94 0.47 6.29
N LYS A 563 -16.98 -0.49 7.22
CA LYS A 563 -16.92 -1.94 6.93
C LYS A 563 -18.06 -2.45 6.05
N ARG A 564 -19.16 -1.69 5.89
CA ARG A 564 -20.26 -2.04 4.98
C ARG A 564 -19.90 -1.83 3.50
N CYS A 565 -18.81 -1.12 3.18
CA CYS A 565 -18.38 -0.86 1.80
C CYS A 565 -18.21 -2.16 0.98
N LEU A 566 -18.69 -2.15 -0.27
CA LEU A 566 -18.63 -3.28 -1.21
C LEU A 566 -17.40 -3.30 -2.13
N GLU A 567 -16.47 -2.34 -1.97
CA GLU A 567 -15.18 -2.33 -2.69
C GLU A 567 -15.33 -2.38 -4.24
N CYS A 568 -16.29 -1.61 -4.77
CA CYS A 568 -16.75 -1.77 -6.15
C CYS A 568 -15.73 -1.43 -7.26
N GLY A 569 -14.73 -0.58 -6.99
CA GLY A 569 -13.70 -0.21 -7.97
C GLY A 569 -12.56 -1.21 -8.04
N CYS A 570 -11.80 -1.23 -9.15
CA CYS A 570 -10.68 -2.15 -9.33
C CYS A 570 -9.53 -1.86 -8.34
N HIS A 571 -9.06 -2.90 -7.63
CA HIS A 571 -8.00 -2.74 -6.62
C HIS A 571 -6.61 -2.44 -7.23
N ASP A 572 -6.39 -2.73 -8.51
CA ASP A 572 -5.12 -2.47 -9.22
C ASP A 572 -5.18 -1.22 -10.13
N VAL A 573 -6.15 -0.32 -9.93
CA VAL A 573 -6.38 0.84 -10.82
C VAL A 573 -5.12 1.70 -11.02
N PHE A 574 -4.27 1.83 -10.01
CA PHE A 574 -3.04 2.62 -10.07
C PHE A 574 -1.89 1.95 -10.84
N GLU A 575 -1.96 0.64 -11.06
CA GLU A 575 -0.93 -0.15 -11.75
C GLU A 575 -1.42 -0.75 -13.08
N CYS A 576 -2.67 -0.46 -13.44
CA CYS A 576 -3.31 -0.99 -14.63
C CYS A 576 -2.74 -0.35 -15.90
N LYS A 577 -1.73 -1.00 -16.49
CA LYS A 577 -1.13 -0.61 -17.78
C LYS A 577 -2.15 -0.51 -18.91
N LEU A 578 -3.21 -1.33 -18.88
CA LEU A 578 -4.29 -1.21 -19.89
C LEU A 578 -4.98 0.15 -19.78
N LEU A 579 -5.35 0.59 -18.56
CA LEU A 579 -6.01 1.86 -18.32
C LEU A 579 -5.09 3.05 -18.66
N GLU A 580 -3.82 2.97 -18.24
CA GLU A 580 -2.80 3.97 -18.55
C GLU A 580 -2.66 4.18 -20.05
N TYR A 581 -2.39 3.12 -20.81
CA TYR A 581 -2.23 3.22 -22.26
C TYR A 581 -3.55 3.61 -22.96
N SER A 582 -4.70 3.19 -22.44
CA SER A 582 -6.01 3.60 -22.98
C SER A 582 -6.19 5.11 -22.95
N ASN A 583 -5.82 5.75 -21.83
CA ASN A 583 -5.83 7.21 -21.71
C ASN A 583 -4.73 7.87 -22.56
N GLN A 584 -3.54 7.30 -22.64
CA GLN A 584 -2.43 7.84 -23.46
C GLN A 584 -2.76 7.92 -24.96
N TYR A 585 -3.57 6.99 -25.47
CA TYR A 585 -3.93 6.89 -26.90
C TYR A 585 -5.39 7.30 -27.21
N ASP A 586 -6.09 7.93 -26.26
CA ASP A 586 -7.44 8.49 -26.41
C ASP A 586 -8.43 7.48 -27.00
N VAL A 587 -8.51 6.28 -26.45
CA VAL A 587 -9.33 5.19 -27.01
C VAL A 587 -10.83 5.54 -27.05
N VAL A 588 -11.54 5.02 -28.06
CA VAL A 588 -13.02 5.09 -28.15
C VAL A 588 -13.56 3.68 -28.43
N PRO A 589 -13.65 2.81 -27.42
CA PRO A 589 -13.93 1.37 -27.61
C PRO A 589 -15.27 1.08 -28.28
N ASP A 590 -16.29 1.91 -28.06
CA ASP A 590 -17.64 1.77 -28.63
C ASP A 590 -17.66 1.66 -30.16
N ARG A 591 -16.62 2.15 -30.84
CA ARG A 591 -16.47 2.04 -32.30
C ARG A 591 -16.35 0.58 -32.77
N ILE A 592 -15.86 -0.32 -31.91
CA ILE A 592 -15.60 -1.74 -32.22
C ILE A 592 -16.31 -2.63 -31.20
N ALA A 593 -17.44 -2.16 -30.64
CA ALA A 593 -18.21 -2.93 -29.66
C ALA A 593 -18.66 -4.28 -30.24
N GLY A 594 -18.52 -5.34 -29.43
CA GLY A 594 -18.91 -6.71 -29.74
C GLY A 594 -19.72 -7.33 -28.59
N GLU A 595 -19.92 -8.64 -28.66
CA GLU A 595 -20.46 -9.40 -27.52
C GLU A 595 -19.44 -9.39 -26.38
N MET A 596 -19.90 -9.03 -25.18
CA MET A 596 -19.09 -9.05 -23.95
C MET A 596 -19.42 -10.33 -23.17
N HIS A 597 -18.39 -11.09 -22.82
CA HIS A 597 -18.59 -12.34 -22.09
C HIS A 597 -18.45 -12.13 -20.58
N HIS A 598 -19.45 -12.61 -19.84
CA HIS A 598 -19.41 -12.71 -18.38
C HIS A 598 -18.92 -14.10 -17.98
N ARG A 599 -17.69 -14.15 -17.47
CA ARG A 599 -16.85 -15.33 -17.23
C ARG A 599 -16.37 -15.40 -15.77
N GLN A 600 -16.99 -14.66 -14.86
CA GLN A 600 -16.70 -14.77 -13.43
C GLN A 600 -16.96 -16.19 -12.93
N SER A 601 -16.00 -16.67 -12.14
CA SER A 601 -16.09 -17.93 -11.41
C SER A 601 -15.57 -17.65 -10.01
N ASN A 602 -16.33 -18.03 -8.98
CA ASN A 602 -15.84 -17.94 -7.60
C ASN A 602 -14.69 -18.93 -7.41
N ASP A 603 -13.53 -18.42 -7.00
CA ASP A 603 -12.33 -19.20 -6.69
C ASP A 603 -11.97 -18.91 -5.22
N ASN A 604 -11.87 -19.96 -4.41
CA ASN A 604 -11.66 -19.84 -2.97
C ASN A 604 -10.18 -19.74 -2.58
N HIS A 605 -9.27 -19.49 -3.52
CA HIS A 605 -7.86 -19.35 -3.20
C HIS A 605 -7.62 -18.25 -2.13
N PRO A 606 -6.88 -18.54 -1.05
CA PRO A 606 -6.78 -17.66 0.13
C PRO A 606 -6.01 -16.36 -0.15
N PHE A 607 -5.17 -16.33 -1.19
CA PHE A 607 -4.34 -15.16 -1.52
C PHE A 607 -4.58 -14.54 -2.90
N ILE A 608 -5.37 -15.16 -3.77
CA ILE A 608 -5.48 -14.75 -5.18
C ILE A 608 -6.95 -14.62 -5.53
N VAL A 609 -7.34 -13.44 -6.02
CA VAL A 609 -8.67 -13.17 -6.58
C VAL A 609 -8.56 -13.20 -8.09
N ARG A 610 -9.41 -13.98 -8.74
CA ARG A 610 -9.46 -14.07 -10.21
C ARG A 610 -10.77 -13.49 -10.72
N ASN A 611 -10.65 -12.50 -11.60
CA ASN A 611 -11.76 -11.94 -12.34
C ASN A 611 -11.47 -12.02 -13.84
N SER A 612 -11.94 -13.10 -14.46
CA SER A 612 -11.69 -13.40 -15.88
C SER A 612 -12.29 -12.35 -16.83
N ASP A 613 -13.30 -11.61 -16.39
CA ASP A 613 -13.95 -10.55 -17.18
C ASP A 613 -12.99 -9.39 -17.50
N LYS A 614 -11.99 -9.19 -16.64
CA LYS A 614 -10.94 -8.18 -16.86
C LYS A 614 -9.80 -8.72 -17.74
N CYS A 615 -9.78 -10.00 -18.09
CA CYS A 615 -8.64 -10.63 -18.75
C CYS A 615 -8.53 -10.25 -20.23
N ILE A 616 -7.35 -9.83 -20.66
CA ILE A 616 -7.03 -9.53 -22.08
C ILE A 616 -6.28 -10.66 -22.80
N LEU A 617 -6.26 -11.87 -22.22
CA LEU A 617 -5.59 -13.06 -22.79
C LEU A 617 -4.11 -12.83 -23.18
N CYS A 618 -3.38 -12.04 -22.39
CA CYS A 618 -1.97 -11.76 -22.64
C CYS A 618 -1.05 -12.99 -22.45
N GLY A 619 -1.54 -14.01 -21.73
CA GLY A 619 -0.85 -15.25 -21.43
C GLY A 619 0.29 -15.14 -20.41
N LEU A 620 0.53 -13.97 -19.81
CA LEU A 620 1.65 -13.78 -18.87
C LEU A 620 1.54 -14.66 -17.62
N CYS A 621 0.33 -14.74 -17.02
CA CYS A 621 0.09 -15.55 -15.83
C CYS A 621 0.32 -17.05 -16.06
N VAL A 622 -0.07 -17.56 -17.24
CA VAL A 622 0.17 -18.94 -17.65
C VAL A 622 1.67 -19.18 -17.87
N ARG A 623 2.33 -18.33 -18.67
CA ARG A 623 3.75 -18.51 -18.99
C ARG A 623 4.68 -18.32 -17.79
N ILE A 624 4.38 -17.41 -16.86
CA ILE A 624 5.20 -17.27 -15.65
C ILE A 624 5.03 -18.48 -14.73
N CYS A 625 3.82 -19.07 -14.69
CA CYS A 625 3.53 -20.25 -13.88
C CYS A 625 4.20 -21.52 -14.43
N ASP A 626 4.21 -21.66 -15.76
CA ASP A 626 4.84 -22.76 -16.50
C ASP A 626 6.37 -22.52 -16.64
N GLU A 627 6.78 -21.54 -17.44
CA GLU A 627 8.17 -21.40 -17.89
C GLU A 627 9.16 -21.00 -16.78
N VAL A 628 8.69 -20.31 -15.74
CA VAL A 628 9.56 -19.82 -14.63
C VAL A 628 9.35 -20.62 -13.36
N MET A 629 8.10 -20.82 -12.95
CA MET A 629 7.77 -21.49 -11.68
C MET A 629 7.56 -23.01 -11.81
N ASP A 630 7.34 -23.55 -13.01
CA ASP A 630 7.16 -24.99 -13.29
C ASP A 630 5.99 -25.69 -12.61
N ASN A 631 4.91 -24.96 -12.34
CA ASN A 631 3.76 -25.55 -11.65
C ASN A 631 2.62 -25.90 -12.63
N GLU A 632 2.54 -25.24 -13.78
CA GLU A 632 1.46 -25.41 -14.78
C GLU A 632 0.04 -25.28 -14.19
N ALA A 633 -0.13 -24.52 -13.11
CA ALA A 633 -1.40 -24.38 -12.39
C ALA A 633 -2.49 -23.66 -13.20
N LEU A 634 -2.11 -22.86 -14.19
CA LEU A 634 -2.99 -22.08 -15.05
C LEU A 634 -2.75 -22.42 -16.52
N GLY A 635 -3.81 -22.47 -17.32
CA GLY A 635 -3.77 -22.65 -18.77
C GLY A 635 -4.74 -21.73 -19.52
N ILE A 636 -4.52 -21.57 -20.83
CA ILE A 636 -5.51 -20.99 -21.74
C ILE A 636 -6.33 -22.15 -22.32
N VAL A 637 -7.61 -22.20 -21.99
CA VAL A 637 -8.54 -23.20 -22.50
C VAL A 637 -9.43 -22.58 -23.59
N ASP A 638 -10.14 -23.45 -24.32
CA ASP A 638 -10.98 -23.10 -25.47
C ASP A 638 -10.21 -22.40 -26.61
N ARG A 639 -10.92 -21.82 -27.60
CA ARG A 639 -10.32 -21.21 -28.80
C ARG A 639 -11.13 -20.03 -29.31
N GLY A 640 -10.45 -19.08 -29.94
CA GLY A 640 -11.12 -17.91 -30.53
C GLY A 640 -11.64 -16.97 -29.45
N PHE A 641 -12.88 -16.51 -29.59
CA PHE A 641 -13.53 -15.60 -28.64
C PHE A 641 -13.88 -16.27 -27.30
N ASP A 642 -14.09 -17.59 -27.30
CA ASP A 642 -14.37 -18.37 -26.09
C ASP A 642 -13.12 -18.63 -25.24
N ALA A 643 -11.92 -18.25 -25.72
CA ALA A 643 -10.68 -18.51 -25.01
C ALA A 643 -10.66 -17.82 -23.63
N ILE A 644 -10.23 -18.56 -22.60
CA ILE A 644 -10.23 -18.09 -21.22
C ILE A 644 -9.05 -18.69 -20.45
N VAL A 645 -8.49 -17.91 -19.52
CA VAL A 645 -7.51 -18.42 -18.56
C VAL A 645 -8.22 -19.14 -17.43
N ARG A 646 -7.93 -20.43 -17.22
CA ARG A 646 -8.50 -21.26 -16.15
C ARG A 646 -7.43 -22.08 -15.43
N PRO A 647 -7.70 -22.50 -14.19
CA PRO A 647 -6.87 -23.51 -13.54
C PRO A 647 -6.87 -24.83 -14.30
N ALA A 648 -5.80 -25.61 -14.11
CA ALA A 648 -5.65 -26.92 -14.72
C ALA A 648 -6.83 -27.86 -14.36
N LEU A 649 -7.29 -28.63 -15.34
CA LEU A 649 -8.35 -29.64 -15.20
C LEU A 649 -9.72 -29.08 -14.72
N ASP A 650 -9.96 -27.78 -14.86
CA ASP A 650 -11.19 -27.10 -14.41
C ASP A 650 -11.43 -27.23 -12.88
N LEU A 651 -10.35 -27.42 -12.11
CA LEU A 651 -10.35 -27.41 -10.64
C LEU A 651 -10.34 -25.97 -10.10
N GLU A 652 -10.61 -25.80 -8.81
CA GLU A 652 -10.29 -24.54 -8.12
C GLU A 652 -8.77 -24.33 -8.08
N LEU A 653 -8.29 -23.09 -8.11
CA LEU A 653 -6.83 -22.84 -8.18
C LEU A 653 -6.08 -23.44 -6.99
N ALA A 654 -6.68 -23.41 -5.79
CA ALA A 654 -6.12 -24.01 -4.57
C ALA A 654 -6.02 -25.55 -4.64
N GLU A 655 -6.77 -26.20 -5.53
CA GLU A 655 -6.75 -27.65 -5.73
C GLU A 655 -5.80 -28.10 -6.87
N THR A 656 -5.15 -27.15 -7.55
CA THR A 656 -4.13 -27.42 -8.56
C THR A 656 -2.73 -27.48 -7.95
N ASN A 657 -1.69 -27.59 -8.79
CA ASN A 657 -0.28 -27.48 -8.39
C ASN A 657 0.13 -26.04 -7.97
N CYS A 658 -0.82 -25.14 -7.69
CA CYS A 658 -0.51 -23.77 -7.30
C CYS A 658 0.17 -23.72 -5.92
N ILE A 659 1.44 -23.31 -5.89
CA ILE A 659 2.20 -23.12 -4.65
C ILE A 659 2.04 -21.73 -4.01
N ALA A 660 1.04 -20.95 -4.45
CA ALA A 660 0.80 -19.58 -4.01
C ALA A 660 2.07 -18.66 -4.07
N CYS A 661 2.84 -18.69 -5.15
CA CYS A 661 4.01 -17.80 -5.30
C CYS A 661 3.66 -16.35 -5.67
N GLY A 662 2.42 -16.08 -6.08
CA GLY A 662 1.92 -14.74 -6.45
C GLY A 662 2.50 -14.13 -7.74
N GLN A 663 3.39 -14.83 -8.45
CA GLN A 663 4.02 -14.29 -9.67
C GLN A 663 3.00 -13.98 -10.78
N CYS A 664 1.91 -14.76 -10.87
CA CYS A 664 0.83 -14.52 -11.82
C CYS A 664 0.07 -13.21 -11.56
N VAL A 665 -0.05 -12.81 -10.29
CA VAL A 665 -0.61 -11.52 -9.87
C VAL A 665 0.35 -10.40 -10.23
N SER A 666 1.65 -10.55 -9.91
CA SER A 666 2.68 -9.52 -10.16
C SER A 666 2.85 -9.14 -11.63
N VAL A 667 2.53 -10.04 -12.57
CA VAL A 667 2.66 -9.79 -14.03
C VAL A 667 1.34 -9.40 -14.70
N CYS A 668 0.21 -9.40 -13.99
CA CYS A 668 -1.10 -9.15 -14.58
C CYS A 668 -1.26 -7.66 -14.94
N PRO A 669 -1.47 -7.29 -16.22
CA PRO A 669 -1.49 -5.88 -16.63
C PRO A 669 -2.87 -5.19 -16.50
N THR A 670 -3.87 -5.88 -15.94
CA THR A 670 -5.30 -5.50 -16.02
C THR A 670 -6.09 -5.68 -14.72
N GLY A 671 -5.47 -6.22 -13.67
CA GLY A 671 -6.19 -6.59 -12.45
C GLY A 671 -7.19 -7.76 -12.64
N ALA A 672 -6.99 -8.61 -13.64
CA ALA A 672 -7.73 -9.86 -13.80
C ALA A 672 -7.29 -10.95 -12.79
N LEU A 673 -6.06 -10.82 -12.29
CA LEU A 673 -5.52 -11.61 -11.19
C LEU A 673 -5.01 -10.58 -10.19
N GLN A 674 -5.63 -10.58 -9.01
CA GLN A 674 -5.37 -9.62 -7.95
C GLN A 674 -4.98 -10.36 -6.69
N GLU A 675 -4.33 -9.66 -5.77
CA GLU A 675 -4.06 -10.19 -4.45
C GLU A 675 -5.31 -10.11 -3.58
N ARG A 676 -5.62 -11.19 -2.86
CA ARG A 676 -6.58 -11.15 -1.75
C ARG A 676 -5.84 -10.61 -0.53
N LEU A 677 -5.89 -9.29 -0.35
CA LEU A 677 -5.22 -8.64 0.77
C LEU A 677 -5.79 -9.17 2.10
N GLN A 678 -4.91 -9.35 3.08
CA GLN A 678 -5.26 -9.82 4.42
C GLN A 678 -5.59 -8.64 5.36
N ILE A 679 -6.28 -7.63 4.83
CA ILE A 679 -6.74 -6.45 5.56
C ILE A 679 -8.27 -6.43 5.54
N GLU A 680 -8.86 -5.63 6.42
CA GLU A 680 -10.31 -5.63 6.59
C GLU A 680 -11.07 -5.13 5.36
N LYS A 681 -10.53 -4.10 4.70
CA LYS A 681 -10.99 -3.60 3.41
C LYS A 681 -9.84 -3.38 2.43
N SER A 682 -9.89 -4.11 1.33
CA SER A 682 -9.00 -3.98 0.18
C SER A 682 -9.50 -2.84 -0.70
N VAL A 683 -9.00 -1.63 -0.46
CA VAL A 683 -9.37 -0.44 -1.24
C VAL A 683 -8.19 0.15 -2.00
N PRO A 684 -8.32 0.45 -3.30
CA PRO A 684 -7.20 0.97 -4.08
C PRO A 684 -6.75 2.31 -3.50
N VAL A 685 -5.52 2.36 -2.96
CA VAL A 685 -4.87 3.59 -2.50
C VAL A 685 -3.44 3.63 -3.03
N ARG A 686 -2.87 4.82 -3.18
CA ARG A 686 -1.44 4.96 -3.47
C ARG A 686 -0.63 4.65 -2.22
N THR A 687 0.30 3.72 -2.35
CA THR A 687 1.16 3.24 -1.27
C THR A 687 2.56 3.83 -1.36
N ASN A 688 3.25 3.90 -0.23
CA ASN A 688 4.67 4.15 -0.14
C ASN A 688 5.41 2.83 -0.32
N LYS A 689 6.53 2.86 -1.04
CA LYS A 689 7.33 1.67 -1.35
C LYS A 689 8.63 1.71 -0.58
N THR A 690 8.87 0.72 0.26
CA THR A 690 10.12 0.55 1.01
C THR A 690 10.87 -0.68 0.55
N HIS A 691 12.09 -0.48 0.04
CA HIS A 691 13.01 -1.56 -0.31
C HIS A 691 13.59 -2.18 0.97
N THR A 692 13.41 -3.48 1.17
CA THR A 692 13.87 -4.19 2.38
C THR A 692 14.13 -5.67 2.08
N VAL A 693 14.37 -6.49 3.11
CA VAL A 693 14.78 -7.90 2.97
C VAL A 693 13.77 -8.83 3.62
N CYS A 694 13.40 -9.90 2.89
CA CYS A 694 12.54 -10.96 3.39
C CYS A 694 13.22 -11.71 4.54
N SER A 695 12.49 -11.89 5.65
CA SER A 695 12.99 -12.52 6.87
C SER A 695 12.68 -14.01 6.99
N HIS A 696 12.06 -14.66 6.01
CA HIS A 696 11.52 -16.01 6.22
C HIS A 696 12.49 -17.19 5.99
N CYS A 697 13.46 -17.08 5.09
CA CYS A 697 14.39 -18.19 4.81
C CYS A 697 15.76 -17.65 4.45
N SER A 698 16.74 -18.54 4.35
CA SER A 698 18.14 -18.14 4.23
C SER A 698 18.63 -17.55 2.92
N VAL A 699 17.74 -17.43 1.93
CA VAL A 699 18.07 -16.75 0.67
C VAL A 699 18.20 -15.24 0.89
N GLY A 700 17.35 -14.64 1.74
CA GLY A 700 17.30 -13.18 1.92
C GLY A 700 16.83 -12.45 0.66
N CYS A 701 15.67 -12.82 0.11
CA CYS A 701 15.13 -12.17 -1.09
C CYS A 701 14.88 -10.68 -0.82
N ASN A 702 15.20 -9.81 -1.77
CA ASN A 702 14.90 -8.39 -1.68
C ASN A 702 13.43 -8.18 -2.03
N ILE A 703 12.73 -7.44 -1.17
CA ILE A 703 11.30 -7.20 -1.27
C ILE A 703 11.00 -5.71 -1.19
N ASN A 704 9.89 -5.34 -1.80
CA ASN A 704 9.30 -4.03 -1.71
C ASN A 704 8.04 -4.14 -0.86
N LEU A 705 8.10 -3.64 0.36
CA LEU A 705 6.91 -3.51 1.19
C LEU A 705 6.16 -2.24 0.79
N GLU A 706 4.91 -2.41 0.42
CA GLU A 706 4.01 -1.30 0.14
C GLU A 706 3.18 -0.98 1.38
N THR A 707 3.19 0.27 1.82
CA THR A 707 2.57 0.70 3.07
C THR A 707 1.72 1.95 2.86
N ARG A 708 0.75 2.19 3.74
CA ARG A 708 0.00 3.44 3.82
C ARG A 708 -0.26 3.69 5.31
N GLY A 709 0.29 4.77 5.86
CA GLY A 709 0.27 4.96 7.31
C GLY A 709 1.17 3.95 8.00
N ASP A 710 0.64 3.29 9.02
CA ASP A 710 1.30 2.17 9.69
C ASP A 710 0.86 0.80 9.13
N MET A 711 -0.15 0.73 8.26
CA MET A 711 -0.63 -0.48 7.62
C MET A 711 0.30 -0.94 6.47
N ILE A 712 0.66 -2.23 6.49
CA ILE A 712 1.38 -2.91 5.40
C ILE A 712 0.37 -3.50 4.43
N TYR A 713 0.38 -3.02 3.19
CA TYR A 713 -0.57 -3.37 2.15
C TYR A 713 -0.24 -4.70 1.51
N ARG A 714 0.99 -4.84 0.97
CA ARG A 714 1.49 -6.05 0.28
C ARG A 714 3.01 -6.07 0.14
N ALA A 715 3.56 -7.23 -0.20
CA ALA A 715 4.98 -7.42 -0.50
C ALA A 715 5.20 -7.75 -1.98
N LEU A 716 5.91 -6.90 -2.72
CA LEU A 716 6.28 -7.12 -4.13
C LEU A 716 7.73 -7.59 -4.27
N PRO A 717 8.07 -8.42 -5.27
CA PRO A 717 9.46 -8.70 -5.60
C PRO A 717 10.21 -7.42 -5.97
N ASP A 718 11.50 -7.35 -5.66
CA ASP A 718 12.38 -6.33 -6.24
C ASP A 718 12.94 -6.79 -7.59
N SER A 719 12.46 -6.18 -8.68
CA SER A 719 12.89 -6.50 -10.04
C SER A 719 14.37 -6.28 -10.28
N GLU A 720 15.02 -5.42 -9.49
CA GLU A 720 16.47 -5.15 -9.61
C GLU A 720 17.31 -6.05 -8.70
N SER A 721 16.67 -6.96 -7.95
CA SER A 721 17.36 -7.84 -7.01
C SER A 721 18.38 -8.74 -7.70
N LYS A 722 19.61 -8.70 -7.18
CA LYS A 722 20.68 -9.63 -7.56
C LYS A 722 20.59 -10.96 -6.83
N VAL A 723 19.79 -11.04 -5.76
CA VAL A 723 19.66 -12.25 -4.95
C VAL A 723 18.63 -13.18 -5.55
N ASP A 724 17.41 -12.71 -5.77
CA ASP A 724 16.26 -13.54 -6.16
C ASP A 724 15.81 -13.34 -7.61
N SER A 725 16.41 -12.39 -8.35
CA SER A 725 16.07 -12.11 -9.75
C SER A 725 14.60 -11.72 -9.95
N GLY A 726 14.04 -10.96 -9.00
CA GLY A 726 12.66 -10.47 -9.05
C GLY A 726 11.64 -11.55 -8.77
N LEU A 727 11.96 -12.54 -7.94
CA LEU A 727 11.08 -13.66 -7.61
C LEU A 727 10.84 -13.75 -6.11
N LEU A 728 9.61 -14.08 -5.73
CA LEU A 728 9.25 -14.41 -4.36
C LEU A 728 8.52 -15.74 -4.29
N CYS A 729 8.70 -16.42 -3.17
CA CYS A 729 7.87 -17.56 -2.77
C CYS A 729 6.66 -17.08 -1.95
N SER A 730 5.73 -18.00 -1.65
CA SER A 730 4.56 -17.72 -0.82
C SER A 730 4.91 -17.07 0.52
N LYS A 731 6.01 -17.50 1.17
CA LYS A 731 6.51 -16.91 2.43
C LYS A 731 6.84 -15.43 2.27
N GLY A 732 7.68 -15.08 1.31
CA GLY A 732 8.06 -13.69 1.07
C GLY A 732 6.92 -12.83 0.50
N ARG A 733 5.99 -13.45 -0.24
CA ARG A 733 4.90 -12.75 -0.90
C ARG A 733 3.72 -12.44 0.03
N PHE A 734 3.32 -13.40 0.86
CA PHE A 734 2.09 -13.32 1.67
C PHE A 734 2.35 -13.45 3.18
N GLY A 735 3.57 -13.77 3.59
CA GLY A 735 3.93 -13.91 5.00
C GLY A 735 4.13 -12.57 5.73
N TYR A 736 4.13 -11.44 5.04
CA TYR A 736 4.35 -10.10 5.63
C TYR A 736 3.28 -9.71 6.64
N ASP A 737 2.03 -10.11 6.41
CA ASP A 737 0.86 -9.77 7.23
C ASP A 737 0.97 -10.31 8.67
N THR A 738 1.77 -11.37 8.87
CA THR A 738 2.08 -11.83 10.22
C THR A 738 2.72 -10.75 11.09
N ALA A 739 3.23 -9.64 10.55
CA ALA A 739 3.73 -8.53 11.36
C ALA A 739 2.64 -7.73 12.10
N GLN A 740 1.38 -7.79 11.64
CA GLN A 740 0.29 -6.90 12.10
C GLN A 740 -0.97 -7.62 12.61
N LYS A 741 -1.04 -8.95 12.62
CA LYS A 741 -2.24 -9.70 13.04
C LYS A 741 -2.65 -9.43 14.50
N ASP A 742 -3.97 -9.52 14.75
CA ASP A 742 -4.76 -9.28 15.99
C ASP A 742 -4.27 -9.91 17.32
N LYS A 743 -3.12 -10.57 17.34
CA LYS A 743 -2.56 -11.25 18.51
C LYS A 743 -1.21 -10.70 18.96
N ARG A 744 -0.71 -9.65 18.30
CA ARG A 744 0.58 -9.07 18.62
C ARG A 744 0.56 -8.40 19.99
N ILE A 745 1.60 -8.65 20.77
CA ILE A 745 1.83 -7.94 22.03
C ILE A 745 2.51 -6.61 21.74
N ILE A 746 1.95 -5.52 22.25
CA ILE A 746 2.48 -4.15 22.06
C ILE A 746 2.96 -3.51 23.37
N MET A 747 2.64 -4.11 24.51
CA MET A 747 3.05 -3.64 25.84
C MET A 747 3.83 -4.73 26.60
N PRO A 748 4.89 -4.35 27.36
CA PRO A 748 5.59 -5.27 28.25
C PRO A 748 4.70 -5.85 29.33
N MET A 749 4.97 -7.09 29.75
CA MET A 749 4.22 -7.77 30.79
C MET A 749 5.15 -8.41 31.83
N ILE A 750 4.72 -8.39 33.10
CA ILE A 750 5.38 -9.10 34.20
C ILE A 750 4.39 -10.03 34.88
N ARG A 751 4.85 -11.22 35.27
CA ARG A 751 4.06 -12.17 36.06
C ARG A 751 3.90 -11.68 37.49
N LYS A 752 2.67 -11.31 37.85
CA LYS A 752 2.25 -10.90 39.20
C LYS A 752 1.09 -11.80 39.62
N GLU A 753 1.21 -12.43 40.79
CA GLU A 753 0.17 -13.31 41.37
C GLU A 753 -0.23 -14.49 40.46
N GLY A 754 0.73 -14.99 39.67
CA GLY A 754 0.52 -16.14 38.76
C GLY A 754 0.05 -15.77 37.36
N SER A 755 -0.35 -14.52 37.10
CA SER A 755 -0.79 -14.03 35.78
C SER A 755 0.15 -12.96 35.22
N LEU A 756 0.31 -12.89 33.90
CA LEU A 756 0.98 -11.78 33.23
C LEU A 756 0.09 -10.53 33.29
N LYS A 757 0.66 -9.39 33.70
CA LYS A 757 -0.01 -8.08 33.74
C LYS A 757 0.86 -7.08 32.98
N GLU A 758 0.23 -6.23 32.17
CA GLU A 758 0.89 -5.14 31.45
C GLU A 758 1.56 -4.15 32.41
N VAL A 759 2.75 -3.68 32.03
CA VAL A 759 3.58 -2.74 32.79
C VAL A 759 4.32 -1.79 31.83
N THR A 760 4.99 -0.77 32.37
CA THR A 760 5.86 0.08 31.57
C THR A 760 7.17 -0.61 31.18
N TRP A 761 7.77 -0.19 30.07
CA TRP A 761 9.10 -0.62 29.63
C TRP A 761 10.15 -0.49 30.72
N GLU A 762 10.19 0.66 31.41
CA GLU A 762 11.12 0.92 32.51
C GLU A 762 10.98 -0.11 33.65
N GLU A 763 9.75 -0.49 34.02
CA GLU A 763 9.50 -1.49 35.06
C GLU A 763 9.99 -2.88 34.62
N ALA A 764 9.63 -3.30 33.41
CA ALA A 764 9.98 -4.61 32.87
C ALA A 764 11.48 -4.81 32.71
N ILE A 765 12.18 -3.82 32.15
CA ILE A 765 13.64 -3.85 31.97
C ILE A 765 14.35 -3.88 33.32
N LYS A 766 13.97 -3.00 34.27
CA LYS A 766 14.59 -2.98 35.61
C LYS A 766 14.34 -4.25 36.40
N TYR A 767 13.14 -4.84 36.28
CA TYR A 767 12.83 -6.11 36.92
C TYR A 767 13.69 -7.24 36.37
N THR A 768 13.80 -7.33 35.03
CA THR A 768 14.65 -8.30 34.34
C THR A 768 16.11 -8.16 34.77
N ALA A 769 16.68 -6.96 34.67
CA ALA A 769 18.07 -6.70 35.04
C ALA A 769 18.39 -7.10 36.48
N LYS A 770 17.53 -6.74 37.44
CA LYS A 770 17.70 -7.11 38.85
C LYS A 770 17.66 -8.62 39.08
N LYS A 771 16.75 -9.33 38.41
CA LYS A 771 16.60 -10.79 38.56
C LYS A 771 17.82 -11.54 38.03
N VAL A 772 18.28 -11.21 36.82
CA VAL A 772 19.45 -11.87 36.24
C VAL A 772 20.75 -11.51 36.98
N GLN A 773 20.90 -10.26 37.45
CA GLN A 773 22.02 -9.87 38.31
C GLN A 773 22.00 -10.63 39.64
N SER A 774 20.83 -10.77 40.27
CA SER A 774 20.69 -11.54 41.51
C SER A 774 21.07 -13.00 41.30
N LEU A 775 20.65 -13.63 40.19
CA LEU A 775 20.98 -15.02 39.90
C LEU A 775 22.48 -15.22 39.66
N THR A 776 23.09 -14.35 38.86
CA THR A 776 24.54 -14.42 38.59
C THR A 776 25.38 -14.16 39.85
N MET A 777 24.95 -13.26 40.74
CA MET A 777 25.60 -13.02 42.02
C MET A 777 25.50 -14.22 42.98
N LEU A 778 24.35 -14.90 43.02
CA LEU A 778 24.12 -16.01 43.95
C LEU A 778 24.70 -17.35 43.45
N ASN A 779 24.68 -17.60 42.15
CA ASN A 779 24.97 -18.92 41.58
C ASN A 779 26.13 -18.93 40.58
N GLY A 780 26.77 -17.78 40.34
CA GLY A 780 27.86 -17.63 39.37
C GLY A 780 27.38 -17.17 37.99
N LYS A 781 28.31 -16.65 37.18
CA LYS A 781 28.01 -15.97 35.92
C LYS A 781 27.35 -16.87 34.87
N ASP A 782 27.76 -18.15 34.81
CA ASP A 782 27.20 -19.12 33.85
C ASP A 782 25.83 -19.68 34.28
N SER A 783 25.28 -19.25 35.43
CA SER A 783 23.93 -19.66 35.87
C SER A 783 22.78 -19.02 35.08
N VAL A 784 23.09 -18.05 34.21
CA VAL A 784 22.14 -17.43 33.30
C VAL A 784 22.57 -17.67 31.86
N ALA A 785 21.63 -18.14 31.04
CA ALA A 785 21.84 -18.35 29.60
C ALA A 785 21.10 -17.31 28.77
N ILE A 786 21.58 -17.10 27.54
CA ILE A 786 20.93 -16.24 26.54
C ILE A 786 20.71 -17.04 25.27
N ALA A 787 19.49 -17.02 24.75
CA ALA A 787 19.13 -17.52 23.43
C ALA A 787 18.82 -16.34 22.50
N ILE A 788 19.45 -16.29 21.33
CA ILE A 788 19.31 -15.20 20.36
C ILE A 788 18.86 -15.79 19.03
N SER A 789 17.74 -15.30 18.52
CA SER A 789 17.19 -15.73 17.24
C SER A 789 17.83 -15.01 16.05
N ASP A 790 17.79 -15.66 14.89
CA ASP A 790 18.19 -15.13 13.59
C ASP A 790 17.15 -14.22 12.93
N ARG A 791 16.10 -13.81 13.67
CA ARG A 791 15.16 -12.75 13.23
C ARG A 791 15.71 -11.36 13.48
N TYR A 792 16.63 -11.24 14.43
CA TYR A 792 17.23 -9.96 14.81
C TYR A 792 18.31 -9.55 13.81
N THR A 793 18.50 -8.25 13.65
CA THR A 793 19.56 -7.67 12.81
C THR A 793 20.94 -7.99 13.37
N ASN A 794 21.98 -7.84 12.56
CA ASN A 794 23.36 -8.01 13.01
C ASN A 794 23.69 -7.09 14.19
N GLU A 795 23.17 -5.86 14.17
CA GLU A 795 23.33 -4.88 15.23
C GLU A 795 22.65 -5.31 16.53
N GLU A 796 21.41 -5.78 16.45
CA GLU A 796 20.65 -6.30 17.58
C GLU A 796 21.29 -7.58 18.16
N ILE A 797 21.73 -8.52 17.31
CA ILE A 797 22.48 -9.72 17.73
C ILE A 797 23.76 -9.33 18.46
N TYR A 798 24.49 -8.35 17.94
CA TYR A 798 25.71 -7.83 18.55
C TYR A 798 25.42 -7.26 19.95
N LEU A 799 24.37 -6.45 20.11
CA LEU A 799 23.96 -5.92 21.41
C LEU A 799 23.54 -7.03 22.39
N ALA A 800 22.71 -7.97 21.96
CA ALA A 800 22.29 -9.09 22.80
C ALA A 800 23.49 -9.95 23.26
N LYS A 801 24.47 -10.18 22.37
CA LYS A 801 25.74 -10.84 22.73
C LYS A 801 26.55 -9.99 23.71
N LYS A 802 26.63 -8.67 23.52
CA LYS A 802 27.33 -7.74 24.41
C LYS A 802 26.71 -7.74 25.81
N ILE A 803 25.39 -7.77 25.91
CA ILE A 803 24.65 -7.95 27.17
C ILE A 803 25.08 -9.23 27.90
N GLY A 804 25.16 -10.35 27.18
CA GLY A 804 25.62 -11.62 27.76
C GLY A 804 27.07 -11.59 28.21
N LYS A 805 27.98 -11.12 27.36
CA LYS A 805 29.43 -11.15 27.61
C LYS A 805 29.91 -10.08 28.60
N GLU A 806 29.45 -8.85 28.46
CA GLU A 806 29.92 -7.72 29.27
C GLU A 806 29.01 -7.47 30.47
N GLY A 807 27.69 -7.55 30.29
CA GLY A 807 26.70 -7.31 31.35
C GLY A 807 26.61 -8.45 32.36
N LEU A 808 26.46 -9.68 31.87
CA LEU A 808 26.31 -10.87 32.73
C LEU A 808 27.63 -11.64 32.93
N GLY A 809 28.54 -11.56 31.96
CA GLY A 809 29.77 -12.35 31.95
C GLY A 809 29.55 -13.84 31.71
N THR A 810 28.41 -14.21 31.12
CA THR A 810 28.07 -15.61 30.83
C THR A 810 28.74 -16.10 29.55
N SER A 811 29.15 -17.36 29.53
CA SER A 811 29.58 -18.05 28.32
C SER A 811 28.44 -18.74 27.57
N ASN A 812 27.28 -18.93 28.22
CA ASN A 812 26.12 -19.65 27.72
C ASN A 812 25.25 -18.77 26.81
N ILE A 813 25.77 -18.39 25.65
CA ILE A 813 25.06 -17.64 24.61
C ILE A 813 24.89 -18.54 23.39
N THR A 814 23.65 -18.84 23.01
CA THR A 814 23.31 -19.83 21.97
C THR A 814 22.13 -19.37 21.11
N SER A 815 21.76 -20.19 20.12
CA SER A 815 20.51 -20.12 19.36
C SER A 815 19.98 -21.53 19.22
N PHE A 816 18.67 -21.71 19.40
CA PHE A 816 18.01 -23.01 19.24
C PHE A 816 17.53 -23.24 17.81
N ASN A 817 17.41 -22.19 16.98
CA ASN A 817 16.96 -22.33 15.59
C ASN A 817 18.00 -22.96 14.64
N ARG A 818 19.24 -23.20 15.11
CA ARG A 818 20.35 -23.68 14.27
C ARG A 818 21.13 -24.83 14.90
N VAL A 819 21.50 -25.81 14.07
CA VAL A 819 22.49 -26.83 14.43
C VAL A 819 23.91 -26.25 14.33
N TYR A 820 24.87 -26.73 15.11
CA TYR A 820 26.28 -26.39 14.91
C TYR A 820 26.75 -26.86 13.52
N GLY A 821 27.21 -25.95 12.66
CA GLY A 821 27.35 -26.22 11.23
C GLY A 821 28.46 -27.16 10.78
N GLY A 822 29.34 -27.63 11.68
CA GLY A 822 30.34 -28.70 11.45
C GLY A 822 31.48 -28.37 10.47
N ILE A 823 31.21 -27.69 9.35
CA ILE A 823 32.19 -27.31 8.33
C ILE A 823 33.28 -26.37 8.87
N LYS A 824 32.97 -25.61 9.92
CA LYS A 824 33.92 -24.75 10.63
C LYS A 824 35.12 -25.53 11.14
N ASP A 825 34.92 -26.76 11.60
CA ASP A 825 35.98 -27.60 12.16
C ASP A 825 36.98 -28.06 11.08
N VAL A 826 36.55 -28.04 9.80
CA VAL A 826 37.37 -28.44 8.65
C VAL A 826 37.95 -27.25 7.89
N LEU A 827 37.18 -26.17 7.71
CA LEU A 827 37.52 -25.03 6.83
C LEU A 827 37.89 -23.74 7.58
N GLY A 828 37.42 -23.60 8.82
CA GLY A 828 37.71 -22.47 9.71
C GLY A 828 36.64 -21.38 9.75
N TYR A 829 35.65 -21.39 8.84
CA TYR A 829 34.43 -20.59 8.95
C TYR A 829 33.20 -21.51 8.88
N ASP A 830 32.14 -21.13 9.59
CA ASP A 830 30.80 -21.73 9.44
C ASP A 830 29.99 -20.94 8.40
N ALA A 831 30.42 -21.01 7.14
CA ALA A 831 29.82 -20.25 6.05
C ALA A 831 29.95 -20.97 4.71
N SER A 832 29.03 -20.68 3.78
CA SER A 832 29.17 -21.08 2.37
C SER A 832 30.50 -20.59 1.81
N THR A 833 31.10 -21.31 0.86
CA THR A 833 32.37 -20.90 0.24
C THR A 833 32.21 -20.11 -1.06
N ASN A 834 31.03 -20.21 -1.68
CA ASN A 834 30.68 -19.64 -2.97
C ASN A 834 29.32 -18.92 -2.89
N THR A 835 28.91 -18.26 -3.98
CA THR A 835 27.63 -17.54 -4.07
C THR A 835 26.62 -18.28 -4.95
N PHE A 836 25.33 -17.90 -4.86
CA PHE A 836 24.27 -18.58 -5.62
C PHE A 836 24.43 -18.43 -7.13
N ASP A 837 24.91 -17.29 -7.62
CA ASP A 837 25.10 -17.05 -9.06
C ASP A 837 26.14 -17.99 -9.69
N GLU A 838 27.06 -18.53 -8.89
CA GLU A 838 28.05 -19.49 -9.36
C GLU A 838 27.44 -20.86 -9.70
N LEU A 839 26.23 -21.17 -9.21
CA LEU A 839 25.48 -22.39 -9.54
C LEU A 839 25.16 -22.46 -11.04
N LEU A 840 24.85 -21.32 -11.67
CA LEU A 840 24.51 -21.27 -13.10
C LEU A 840 25.68 -21.63 -14.04
N ALA A 841 26.92 -21.61 -13.53
CA ALA A 841 28.13 -21.75 -14.34
C ALA A 841 29.07 -22.88 -13.87
N THR A 842 28.66 -23.69 -12.90
CA THR A 842 29.41 -24.89 -12.48
C THR A 842 29.19 -26.05 -13.46
N GLU A 843 29.90 -27.17 -13.31
CA GLU A 843 29.68 -28.36 -14.16
C GLU A 843 28.74 -29.37 -13.46
N THR A 844 28.85 -29.47 -12.14
CA THR A 844 28.06 -30.40 -11.32
C THR A 844 27.60 -29.76 -10.02
N ILE A 845 26.33 -29.98 -9.66
CA ILE A 845 25.76 -29.69 -8.35
C ILE A 845 25.47 -31.02 -7.66
N VAL A 846 25.83 -31.14 -6.39
CA VAL A 846 25.49 -32.28 -5.53
C VAL A 846 24.60 -31.77 -4.41
N LEU A 847 23.31 -32.08 -4.44
CA LEU A 847 22.34 -31.69 -3.42
C LEU A 847 22.19 -32.83 -2.40
N ILE A 848 22.46 -32.55 -1.12
CA ILE A 848 22.42 -33.53 -0.04
C ILE A 848 21.50 -33.02 1.08
N GLY A 849 20.51 -33.83 1.45
CA GLY A 849 19.65 -33.59 2.62
C GLY A 849 18.81 -32.33 2.53
N SER A 850 18.20 -32.04 1.38
CA SER A 850 17.36 -30.85 1.23
C SER A 850 16.15 -31.13 0.35
N ASP A 851 14.97 -30.70 0.82
CA ASP A 851 13.78 -30.53 -0.01
C ASP A 851 13.72 -29.06 -0.47
N ILE A 852 14.59 -28.73 -1.43
CA ILE A 852 14.96 -27.34 -1.73
C ILE A 852 13.76 -26.48 -2.13
N MET A 853 12.77 -27.04 -2.83
CA MET A 853 11.58 -26.29 -3.25
C MET A 853 10.63 -26.00 -2.10
N LYS A 854 10.67 -26.79 -1.02
CA LYS A 854 9.86 -26.57 0.18
C LYS A 854 10.50 -25.53 1.11
N ASP A 855 11.80 -25.70 1.39
CA ASP A 855 12.49 -24.90 2.41
C ASP A 855 13.09 -23.60 1.83
N HIS A 856 13.69 -23.68 0.64
CA HIS A 856 14.37 -22.56 -0.04
C HIS A 856 13.98 -22.42 -1.53
N PRO A 857 12.69 -22.16 -1.85
CA PRO A 857 12.17 -22.22 -3.22
C PRO A 857 12.99 -21.44 -4.26
N ILE A 858 13.45 -20.23 -3.91
CA ILE A 858 14.25 -19.38 -4.81
C ILE A 858 15.64 -19.98 -5.11
N ALA A 859 16.29 -20.60 -4.11
CA ALA A 859 17.53 -21.34 -4.35
C ALA A 859 17.26 -22.57 -5.22
N GLY A 860 16.12 -23.23 -5.02
CA GLY A 860 15.64 -24.31 -5.89
C GLY A 860 15.52 -23.89 -7.35
N ILE A 861 14.83 -22.77 -7.63
CA ILE A 861 14.69 -22.22 -8.98
C ILE A 861 16.06 -21.92 -9.61
N LYS A 862 17.04 -21.41 -8.85
CA LYS A 862 18.41 -21.21 -9.36
C LYS A 862 19.10 -22.52 -9.74
N ILE A 863 18.94 -23.58 -8.93
CA ILE A 863 19.44 -24.92 -9.27
C ILE A 863 18.74 -25.44 -10.52
N LYS A 864 17.42 -25.27 -10.65
CA LYS A 864 16.68 -25.62 -11.87
C LYS A 864 17.27 -24.96 -13.10
N ASN A 865 17.43 -23.65 -13.03
CA ASN A 865 17.94 -22.85 -14.14
C ASN A 865 19.37 -23.26 -14.50
N ALA A 866 20.18 -23.67 -13.53
CA ALA A 866 21.48 -24.26 -13.79
C ALA A 866 21.36 -25.58 -14.56
N VAL A 867 20.47 -26.49 -14.14
CA VAL A 867 20.23 -27.77 -14.82
C VAL A 867 19.74 -27.56 -16.26
N ALA A 868 18.80 -26.63 -16.47
CA ALA A 868 18.31 -26.27 -17.81
C ALA A 868 19.42 -25.73 -18.72
N ASN A 869 20.45 -25.10 -18.14
CA ASN A 869 21.66 -24.64 -18.84
C ASN A 869 22.74 -25.74 -19.01
N GLY A 870 22.43 -26.99 -18.67
CA GLY A 870 23.29 -28.16 -18.88
C GLY A 870 24.20 -28.53 -17.71
N VAL A 871 24.00 -27.95 -16.52
CA VAL A 871 24.68 -28.37 -15.29
C VAL A 871 24.17 -29.73 -14.84
N LYS A 872 25.06 -30.64 -14.45
CA LYS A 872 24.66 -31.95 -13.94
C LYS A 872 24.22 -31.86 -12.49
N LEU A 873 23.03 -32.36 -12.17
CA LEU A 873 22.57 -32.45 -10.79
C LEU A 873 22.57 -33.90 -10.29
N VAL A 874 23.21 -34.09 -9.14
CA VAL A 874 23.11 -35.31 -8.33
C VAL A 874 22.34 -34.98 -7.06
N VAL A 875 21.28 -35.73 -6.78
CA VAL A 875 20.53 -35.62 -5.52
C VAL A 875 20.78 -36.86 -4.67
N ALA A 876 21.14 -36.65 -3.39
CA ALA A 876 21.36 -37.71 -2.42
C ALA A 876 20.55 -37.45 -1.15
N ASN A 877 19.40 -38.12 -1.04
CA ASN A 877 18.43 -37.95 0.05
C ASN A 877 17.94 -39.33 0.55
N SER A 878 17.42 -39.38 1.78
CA SER A 878 16.65 -40.54 2.30
C SER A 878 15.16 -40.48 1.97
N PHE A 879 14.74 -39.41 1.29
CA PHE A 879 13.35 -39.11 0.93
C PHE A 879 13.30 -38.61 -0.50
N THR A 880 12.14 -38.77 -1.14
CA THR A 880 11.87 -38.20 -2.46
C THR A 880 11.68 -36.69 -2.33
N SER A 881 12.37 -35.91 -3.15
CA SER A 881 12.26 -34.46 -3.19
C SER A 881 11.78 -33.99 -4.56
N HIS A 882 11.21 -32.78 -4.65
CA HIS A 882 10.92 -32.16 -5.96
C HIS A 882 12.18 -32.06 -6.82
N ALA A 883 13.33 -31.94 -6.17
CA ALA A 883 14.61 -31.92 -6.83
C ALA A 883 15.00 -33.27 -7.47
N ASP A 884 14.21 -34.32 -7.35
CA ASP A 884 14.51 -35.59 -7.99
C ASP A 884 14.13 -35.55 -9.48
N GLU A 885 13.08 -34.79 -9.83
CA GLU A 885 12.49 -34.74 -11.17
C GLU A 885 13.41 -34.09 -12.20
N TRP A 886 14.15 -33.06 -11.79
CA TRP A 886 15.13 -32.37 -12.64
C TRP A 886 16.53 -33.03 -12.59
N SER A 887 16.72 -34.09 -11.78
CA SER A 887 18.06 -34.61 -11.48
C SER A 887 18.56 -35.53 -12.59
N ASN A 888 19.89 -35.52 -12.82
CA ASN A 888 20.49 -36.50 -13.74
C ASN A 888 20.73 -37.84 -13.04
N THR A 889 21.00 -37.79 -11.74
CA THR A 889 21.26 -38.95 -10.89
C THR A 889 20.59 -38.74 -9.54
N ASN A 890 19.71 -39.65 -9.16
CA ASN A 890 19.13 -39.73 -7.82
C ASN A 890 19.75 -40.91 -7.07
N ILE A 891 20.22 -40.66 -5.85
CA ILE A 891 20.81 -41.63 -4.94
C ILE A 891 19.97 -41.69 -3.66
N CYS A 892 19.27 -42.80 -3.46
CA CYS A 892 18.54 -43.06 -2.22
C CYS A 892 19.53 -43.54 -1.16
N ILE A 893 19.72 -42.74 -0.11
CA ILE A 893 20.68 -43.03 0.96
C ILE A 893 19.97 -43.40 2.26
N GLU A 894 20.52 -44.37 2.98
CA GLU A 894 20.08 -44.66 4.34
C GLU A 894 20.43 -43.49 5.28
N ASP A 895 19.66 -43.31 6.35
CA ASP A 895 19.92 -42.29 7.37
C ASP A 895 21.08 -42.68 8.30
N ASN A 896 22.26 -42.86 7.72
CA ASN A 896 23.51 -43.10 8.42
C ASN A 896 24.68 -42.45 7.67
N ILE A 897 25.75 -42.13 8.40
CA ILE A 897 26.91 -41.44 7.84
C ILE A 897 27.75 -42.31 6.89
N ASP A 898 27.43 -43.60 6.74
CA ASP A 898 28.26 -44.55 6.02
C ASP A 898 28.36 -44.18 4.53
N PHE A 899 27.30 -43.65 3.93
CA PHE A 899 27.35 -43.17 2.56
C PHE A 899 28.46 -42.12 2.35
N LEU A 900 28.55 -41.12 3.23
CA LEU A 900 29.59 -40.08 3.15
C LEU A 900 30.98 -40.64 3.43
N LYS A 901 31.12 -41.59 4.37
CA LYS A 901 32.37 -42.33 4.62
C LYS A 901 32.82 -43.12 3.38
N GLN A 902 31.89 -43.78 2.70
CA GLN A 902 32.15 -44.52 1.46
C GLN A 902 32.60 -43.59 0.32
N VAL A 903 31.98 -42.41 0.18
CA VAL A 903 32.38 -41.40 -0.81
C VAL A 903 33.79 -40.90 -0.52
N ALA A 904 34.09 -40.52 0.73
CA ALA A 904 35.43 -40.09 1.14
C ALA A 904 36.49 -41.19 0.87
N LYS A 905 36.18 -42.44 1.22
CA LYS A 905 37.04 -43.60 0.94
C LYS A 905 37.26 -43.80 -0.56
N GLY A 906 36.21 -43.70 -1.37
CA GLY A 906 36.29 -43.85 -2.83
C GLY A 906 37.16 -42.77 -3.49
N LEU A 907 37.13 -41.53 -2.99
CA LEU A 907 38.04 -40.47 -3.45
C LEU A 907 39.51 -40.78 -3.12
N ILE A 908 39.77 -41.28 -1.91
CA ILE A 908 41.12 -41.69 -1.48
C ILE A 908 41.64 -42.87 -2.31
N ASP A 909 40.78 -43.85 -2.60
CA ASP A 909 41.14 -45.03 -3.42
C ASP A 909 41.47 -44.66 -4.88
N LYS A 910 40.93 -43.54 -5.38
CA LYS A 910 41.32 -42.95 -6.67
C LYS A 910 42.65 -42.19 -6.64
N GLY A 911 43.32 -42.13 -5.48
CA GLY A 911 44.60 -41.47 -5.31
C GLY A 911 44.51 -39.96 -5.09
N LEU A 912 43.34 -39.42 -4.74
CA LEU A 912 43.20 -38.01 -4.37
C LEU A 912 43.75 -37.80 -2.95
N ALA A 913 44.69 -36.86 -2.82
CA ALA A 913 45.26 -36.45 -1.55
C ALA A 913 45.40 -34.92 -1.50
N PRO A 914 44.79 -34.24 -0.51
CA PRO A 914 44.84 -32.79 -0.43
C PRO A 914 46.24 -32.30 -0.03
N LYS A 915 46.78 -31.33 -0.79
CA LYS A 915 48.13 -30.77 -0.54
C LYS A 915 48.20 -29.82 0.66
N ASN A 916 47.08 -29.20 1.03
CA ASN A 916 47.01 -28.13 2.03
C ASN A 916 46.01 -28.47 3.16
N ALA A 917 46.13 -29.68 3.71
CA ALA A 917 45.30 -30.16 4.81
C ALA A 917 46.12 -30.93 5.86
N LEU A 918 45.65 -30.91 7.11
CA LEU A 918 46.09 -31.75 8.22
C LEU A 918 45.03 -32.83 8.50
N GLY A 919 45.41 -33.92 9.17
CA GLY A 919 44.48 -35.01 9.54
C GLY A 919 44.18 -36.05 8.45
N PHE A 920 44.78 -35.93 7.25
CA PHE A 920 44.51 -36.86 6.14
C PHE A 920 44.91 -38.31 6.44
N GLU A 921 46.08 -38.54 7.04
CA GLU A 921 46.54 -39.89 7.38
C GLU A 921 45.64 -40.55 8.43
N GLU A 922 45.15 -39.77 9.39
CA GLU A 922 44.23 -40.26 10.43
C GLU A 922 42.87 -40.65 9.84
N LEU A 923 42.32 -39.79 8.97
CA LEU A 923 41.09 -40.07 8.23
C LEU A 923 41.23 -41.29 7.32
N GLN A 924 42.34 -41.40 6.59
CA GLN A 924 42.62 -42.56 5.73
C GLN A 924 42.67 -43.87 6.53
N ASN A 925 43.31 -43.84 7.70
CA ASN A 925 43.37 -45.00 8.59
C ASN A 925 42.01 -45.38 9.16
N ASN A 926 41.17 -44.38 9.50
CA ASN A 926 39.81 -44.61 9.98
C ASN A 926 38.90 -45.24 8.90
N LEU A 927 39.08 -44.85 7.64
CA LEU A 927 38.25 -45.33 6.52
C LEU A 927 38.77 -46.63 5.88
N LYS A 928 39.88 -47.22 6.36
CA LYS A 928 40.54 -48.37 5.72
C LYS A 928 39.63 -49.59 5.53
N ASP A 929 38.74 -49.84 6.49
CA ASP A 929 37.85 -51.01 6.54
C ASP A 929 36.47 -50.72 5.92
N VAL A 930 36.23 -49.48 5.46
CA VAL A 930 34.97 -49.08 4.81
C VAL A 930 34.94 -49.60 3.38
N VAL A 931 33.86 -50.32 3.03
CA VAL A 931 33.63 -50.86 1.69
C VAL A 931 32.82 -49.88 0.86
N VAL A 932 33.35 -49.42 -0.27
CA VAL A 932 32.66 -48.46 -1.15
C VAL A 932 31.54 -49.17 -1.92
N GLY A 933 30.28 -48.84 -1.60
CA GLY A 933 29.08 -49.31 -2.32
C GLY A 933 28.96 -48.70 -3.72
N ASP A 934 28.05 -49.24 -4.53
CA ASP A 934 27.92 -48.85 -5.94
C ASP A 934 27.41 -47.40 -6.10
N ASP A 935 26.46 -46.97 -5.27
CA ASP A 935 25.96 -45.59 -5.26
C ASP A 935 27.05 -44.57 -4.91
N ALA A 936 27.88 -44.89 -3.91
CA ALA A 936 29.03 -44.06 -3.56
C ALA A 936 30.05 -43.97 -4.70
N LYS A 937 30.28 -45.07 -5.46
CA LYS A 937 31.14 -45.04 -6.65
C LYS A 937 30.59 -44.10 -7.72
N VAL A 938 29.28 -44.11 -7.96
CA VAL A 938 28.64 -43.22 -8.94
C VAL A 938 28.90 -41.75 -8.58
N LEU A 939 28.65 -41.36 -7.32
CA LEU A 939 28.94 -40.00 -6.89
C LEU A 939 30.43 -39.66 -6.98
N VAL A 940 31.32 -40.56 -6.55
CA VAL A 940 32.78 -40.38 -6.64
C VAL A 940 33.23 -40.20 -8.11
N ASP A 941 32.67 -40.96 -9.04
CA ASP A 941 32.96 -40.85 -10.47
C ASP A 941 32.52 -39.50 -11.04
N ILE A 942 31.28 -39.10 -10.78
CA ILE A 942 30.75 -37.82 -11.26
C ILE A 942 31.54 -36.64 -10.65
N TYR A 943 31.76 -36.67 -9.34
CA TYR A 943 32.39 -35.57 -8.60
C TYR A 943 33.88 -35.41 -8.93
N THR A 944 34.60 -36.52 -9.18
CA THR A 944 36.02 -36.48 -9.59
C THR A 944 36.21 -36.06 -11.05
N ASN A 945 35.30 -36.46 -11.94
CA ASN A 945 35.39 -36.12 -13.37
C ASN A 945 35.00 -34.67 -13.66
N SER A 946 34.28 -34.02 -12.74
CA SER A 946 33.89 -32.62 -12.84
C SER A 946 35.07 -31.72 -12.44
N LYS A 947 35.43 -30.74 -13.27
CA LYS A 947 36.47 -29.75 -12.93
C LYS A 947 35.98 -28.71 -11.94
N LYS A 948 34.67 -28.48 -11.94
CA LYS A 948 33.96 -27.50 -11.11
C LYS A 948 32.74 -28.20 -10.53
N ALA A 949 32.68 -28.34 -9.22
CA ALA A 949 31.53 -28.93 -8.57
C ALA A 949 31.19 -28.19 -7.28
N ILE A 950 29.89 -28.02 -7.03
CA ILE A 950 29.38 -27.39 -5.81
C ILE A 950 28.52 -28.40 -5.07
N ILE A 951 28.80 -28.61 -3.78
CA ILE A 951 27.90 -29.35 -2.89
C ILE A 951 26.94 -28.35 -2.23
N VAL A 952 25.66 -28.64 -2.26
CA VAL A 952 24.60 -27.87 -1.60
C VAL A 952 23.95 -28.76 -0.55
N PHE A 953 23.84 -28.27 0.69
CA PHE A 953 23.13 -28.99 1.76
C PHE A 953 22.44 -28.03 2.72
N ASP A 954 21.42 -28.51 3.41
CA ASP A 954 20.68 -27.77 4.43
C ASP A 954 21.24 -28.06 5.83
N GLN A 955 21.65 -27.00 6.53
CA GLN A 955 22.27 -27.10 7.86
C GLN A 955 21.33 -27.72 8.91
N ASN A 956 20.02 -27.51 8.82
CA ASN A 956 19.04 -28.00 9.78
C ASN A 956 18.38 -29.32 9.37
N ARG A 957 18.91 -29.97 8.33
CA ARG A 957 18.50 -31.31 7.91
C ARG A 957 19.62 -32.34 8.03
N ILE A 958 20.85 -31.94 8.32
CA ILE A 958 21.98 -32.86 8.48
C ILE A 958 22.68 -32.68 9.83
N THR A 959 23.35 -33.73 10.29
CA THR A 959 24.15 -33.68 11.51
C THR A 959 25.44 -32.88 11.31
N SER A 960 25.97 -32.30 12.40
CA SER A 960 27.29 -31.65 12.43
C SER A 960 28.41 -32.56 11.90
N ASP A 961 28.36 -33.86 12.22
CA ASP A 961 29.33 -34.83 11.73
C ASP A 961 29.21 -35.10 10.22
N SER A 962 27.99 -35.09 9.68
CA SER A 962 27.77 -35.17 8.23
C SER A 962 28.33 -33.94 7.52
N ALA A 963 28.12 -32.75 8.08
CA ALA A 963 28.68 -31.51 7.54
C ALA A 963 30.22 -31.53 7.53
N LYS A 964 30.87 -32.04 8.59
CA LYS A 964 32.33 -32.27 8.61
C LYS A 964 32.76 -33.21 7.49
N MET A 965 32.04 -34.31 7.28
CA MET A 965 32.39 -35.27 6.23
C MET A 965 32.20 -34.68 4.82
N ILE A 966 31.15 -33.89 4.60
CA ILE A 966 30.94 -33.14 3.34
C ILE A 966 32.12 -32.19 3.09
N ALA A 967 32.57 -31.46 4.12
CA ALA A 967 33.74 -30.60 4.00
C ALA A 967 35.03 -31.39 3.74
N ASN A 968 35.24 -32.55 4.38
CA ASN A 968 36.35 -33.45 4.07
C ASN A 968 36.34 -33.87 2.60
N ILE A 969 35.18 -34.32 2.09
CA ILE A 969 34.98 -34.74 0.69
C ILE A 969 35.36 -33.61 -0.28
N ALA A 970 34.89 -32.38 -0.04
CA ALA A 970 35.20 -31.23 -0.88
C ALA A 970 36.69 -30.85 -0.86
N VAL A 971 37.35 -30.95 0.31
CA VAL A 971 38.79 -30.70 0.45
C VAL A 971 39.61 -31.78 -0.25
N ILE A 972 39.28 -33.07 -0.07
CA ILE A 972 39.98 -34.21 -0.70
C ILE A 972 39.87 -34.12 -2.23
N ALA A 973 38.68 -33.80 -2.75
CA ALA A 973 38.45 -33.63 -4.18
C ALA A 973 39.10 -32.35 -4.76
N GLY A 974 39.56 -31.43 -3.92
CA GLY A 974 40.19 -30.18 -4.36
C GLY A 974 39.21 -29.15 -4.93
N HIS A 975 37.96 -29.20 -4.49
CA HIS A 975 36.88 -28.33 -4.94
C HIS A 975 36.68 -27.07 -4.08
N ILE A 976 37.54 -26.79 -3.10
CA ILE A 976 37.46 -25.56 -2.27
C ILE A 976 38.48 -24.50 -2.75
N GLY A 977 38.14 -23.22 -2.60
CA GLY A 977 39.05 -22.10 -2.88
C GLY A 977 39.06 -21.63 -4.34
N LYS A 978 38.03 -21.99 -5.13
CA LYS A 978 37.95 -21.72 -6.57
C LYS A 978 36.57 -21.21 -6.94
N ALA A 979 36.50 -20.39 -7.99
CA ALA A 979 35.22 -19.98 -8.54
C ALA A 979 34.45 -21.19 -9.09
N ARG A 980 33.15 -21.23 -8.80
CA ARG A 980 32.14 -22.22 -9.23
C ARG A 980 32.41 -23.62 -8.69
N SER A 981 33.13 -23.69 -7.58
CA SER A 981 33.62 -24.92 -6.99
C SER A 981 33.70 -24.74 -5.48
N GLY A 982 32.89 -25.48 -4.74
CA GLY A 982 32.90 -25.44 -3.28
C GLY A 982 31.64 -25.96 -2.62
N ILE A 983 31.20 -25.29 -1.56
CA ILE A 983 30.07 -25.67 -0.72
C ILE A 983 29.12 -24.48 -0.56
N ILE A 984 27.82 -24.71 -0.72
CA ILE A 984 26.76 -23.81 -0.27
C ILE A 984 26.01 -24.51 0.85
N GLN A 985 26.11 -23.95 2.05
CA GLN A 985 25.41 -24.44 3.23
C GLN A 985 24.18 -23.56 3.43
N LEU A 986 23.01 -24.07 3.07
CA LEU A 986 21.75 -23.38 3.28
C LEU A 986 21.54 -23.25 4.78
N LYS A 987 21.55 -22.00 5.25
CA LYS A 987 21.25 -21.67 6.64
C LYS A 987 19.75 -21.85 6.91
N PRO A 988 19.31 -21.91 8.17
CA PRO A 988 17.89 -22.01 8.51
C PRO A 988 17.10 -20.78 8.08
N LYS A 989 17.64 -19.58 8.36
CA LYS A 989 16.98 -18.29 8.16
C LYS A 989 17.90 -17.26 7.51
N ASN A 990 17.33 -16.12 7.14
CA ASN A 990 17.98 -15.04 6.40
C ASN A 990 19.14 -14.39 7.15
N ASN A 991 19.16 -14.39 8.50
CA ASN A 991 20.28 -13.85 9.27
C ASN A 991 21.03 -14.88 10.14
N SER A 992 20.84 -16.19 9.89
CA SER A 992 21.58 -17.19 10.68
C SER A 992 23.08 -17.19 10.38
N GLN A 993 23.50 -16.67 9.21
CA GLN A 993 24.91 -16.40 8.94
C GLN A 993 25.42 -15.25 9.84
N GLY A 994 24.63 -14.19 10.04
CA GLY A 994 24.94 -13.10 10.98
C GLY A 994 25.21 -13.60 12.41
N LEU A 995 24.39 -14.53 12.93
CA LEU A 995 24.65 -15.20 14.21
C LEU A 995 26.03 -15.90 14.24
N SER A 996 26.36 -16.66 13.18
CA SER A 996 27.68 -17.32 13.05
C SER A 996 28.82 -16.31 13.05
N ASP A 997 28.68 -15.25 12.26
CA ASP A 997 29.74 -14.26 12.04
C ASP A 997 30.02 -13.47 13.32
N ILE A 998 28.96 -13.14 14.07
CA ILE A 998 29.06 -12.46 15.36
C ILE A 998 29.52 -13.42 16.46
N GLY A 999 29.54 -14.74 16.22
CA GLY A 999 30.06 -15.74 17.15
C GLY A 999 29.05 -16.15 18.23
N VAL A 1000 27.79 -16.31 17.84
CA VAL A 1000 26.74 -17.02 18.61
C VAL A 1000 26.68 -18.46 18.11
N ASP A 1001 27.64 -19.27 18.54
CA ASP A 1001 27.89 -20.61 18.00
C ASP A 1001 27.96 -21.73 19.05
N THR A 1002 27.65 -21.42 20.32
CA THR A 1002 27.59 -22.42 21.39
C THR A 1002 26.51 -23.46 21.09
N ASN A 1003 26.83 -24.75 21.22
CA ASN A 1003 25.87 -25.83 21.06
C ASN A 1003 24.73 -25.71 22.10
N ASN A 1004 23.48 -25.67 21.62
CA ASN A 1004 22.28 -25.53 22.45
C ASN A 1004 22.10 -26.69 23.46
N GLU A 1005 22.62 -27.89 23.17
CA GLU A 1005 22.56 -29.05 24.05
C GLU A 1005 23.26 -28.81 25.39
N ILE A 1006 24.30 -27.97 25.41
CA ILE A 1006 25.01 -27.58 26.64
C ILE A 1006 24.05 -26.81 27.57
N VAL A 1007 23.25 -25.90 26.99
CA VAL A 1007 22.26 -25.13 27.72
C VAL A 1007 21.11 -26.03 28.18
N VAL A 1008 20.59 -26.90 27.31
CA VAL A 1008 19.53 -27.87 27.69
C VAL A 1008 19.98 -28.78 28.83
N LYS A 1009 21.22 -29.28 28.79
CA LYS A 1009 21.79 -30.08 29.87
C LYS A 1009 21.92 -29.26 31.15
N GLY A 1010 22.38 -28.02 31.06
CA GLY A 1010 22.54 -27.12 32.20
C GLY A 1010 21.22 -26.75 32.88
N ILE A 1011 20.14 -26.60 32.11
CA ILE A 1011 18.78 -26.44 32.67
C ILE A 1011 18.37 -27.72 33.40
N ASN A 1012 18.65 -28.88 32.81
CA ASN A 1012 18.23 -30.15 33.35
C ASN A 1012 18.95 -30.55 34.64
N ASP A 1013 20.25 -30.24 34.75
CA ASP A 1013 21.08 -30.50 35.93
C ASP A 1013 21.02 -29.37 36.98
N GLY A 1014 20.35 -28.27 36.67
CA GLY A 1014 20.13 -27.13 37.57
C GLY A 1014 21.32 -26.17 37.69
N SER A 1015 22.34 -26.31 36.83
CA SER A 1015 23.43 -25.33 36.74
C SER A 1015 22.99 -24.02 36.08
N ILE A 1016 22.01 -24.06 35.18
CA ILE A 1016 21.35 -22.89 34.59
C ILE A 1016 20.01 -22.68 35.30
N LYS A 1017 19.87 -21.51 35.90
CA LYS A 1017 18.70 -21.10 36.71
C LYS A 1017 17.94 -19.93 36.12
N GLY A 1018 18.56 -19.14 35.24
CA GLY A 1018 17.90 -18.04 34.55
C GLY A 1018 18.11 -18.11 33.05
N MET A 1019 17.15 -17.61 32.29
CA MET A 1019 17.28 -17.52 30.83
C MET A 1019 16.63 -16.24 30.29
N MET A 1020 17.30 -15.61 29.34
CA MET A 1020 16.72 -14.55 28.50
C MET A 1020 16.64 -15.07 27.06
N ILE A 1021 15.43 -15.08 26.51
CA ILE A 1021 15.15 -15.60 25.18
C ILE A 1021 14.74 -14.44 24.28
N PHE A 1022 15.52 -14.20 23.23
CA PHE A 1022 15.27 -13.17 22.24
C PHE A 1022 14.74 -13.84 20.96
N GLY A 1023 13.42 -13.86 20.81
CA GLY A 1023 12.69 -14.24 19.59
C GLY A 1023 12.73 -15.71 19.19
N GLU A 1024 12.77 -16.63 20.17
CA GLU A 1024 12.67 -18.07 19.93
C GLU A 1024 11.54 -18.68 20.77
N ASP A 1025 10.77 -19.58 20.17
CA ASP A 1025 9.74 -20.38 20.83
C ASP A 1025 10.22 -21.84 21.01
N LEU A 1026 10.62 -22.14 22.25
CA LEU A 1026 11.24 -23.39 22.69
C LEU A 1026 10.22 -24.39 23.28
N SER A 1027 9.10 -24.62 22.59
CA SER A 1027 8.02 -25.49 23.09
C SER A 1027 8.46 -26.93 23.44
N GLY A 1028 9.52 -27.43 22.80
CA GLY A 1028 10.11 -28.75 23.05
C GLY A 1028 11.11 -28.84 24.21
N VAL A 1029 11.46 -27.72 24.86
CA VAL A 1029 12.42 -27.69 25.98
C VAL A 1029 11.67 -27.52 27.31
N ASP A 1030 12.01 -28.35 28.31
CA ASP A 1030 11.45 -28.20 29.66
C ASP A 1030 12.12 -27.02 30.40
N LEU A 1031 11.44 -25.87 30.36
CA LEU A 1031 11.87 -24.64 31.03
C LEU A 1031 11.38 -24.52 32.49
N SER A 1032 10.65 -25.52 33.01
CA SER A 1032 10.02 -25.44 34.35
C SER A 1032 11.01 -25.41 35.52
N LYS A 1033 12.28 -25.78 35.27
CA LYS A 1033 13.36 -25.78 36.26
C LYS A 1033 14.06 -24.43 36.42
N LEU A 1034 13.73 -23.44 35.60
CA LEU A 1034 14.30 -22.10 35.71
C LEU A 1034 13.66 -21.33 36.87
N ASP A 1035 14.48 -20.62 37.64
CA ASP A 1035 14.07 -19.67 38.67
C ASP A 1035 13.60 -18.32 38.06
N PHE A 1036 14.01 -18.03 36.83
CA PHE A 1036 13.64 -16.83 36.10
C PHE A 1036 13.67 -17.03 34.57
N LEU A 1037 12.62 -16.59 33.89
CA LEU A 1037 12.53 -16.60 32.43
C LEU A 1037 12.04 -15.24 31.91
N MET A 1038 12.86 -14.61 31.06
CA MET A 1038 12.45 -13.47 30.23
C MET A 1038 12.35 -13.92 28.77
N VAL A 1039 11.27 -13.53 28.10
CA VAL A 1039 11.05 -13.80 26.67
C VAL A 1039 10.74 -12.48 25.98
N GLN A 1040 11.48 -12.19 24.91
CA GLN A 1040 11.14 -11.11 23.97
C GLN A 1040 10.59 -11.73 22.69
N ASP A 1041 9.33 -11.46 22.34
CA ASP A 1041 8.67 -12.05 21.17
C ASP A 1041 7.52 -11.15 20.65
N MET A 1042 7.01 -11.41 19.44
CA MET A 1042 5.91 -10.64 18.84
C MET A 1042 4.55 -11.09 19.36
N TYR A 1043 4.47 -12.36 19.77
CA TYR A 1043 3.24 -13.03 20.17
C TYR A 1043 3.39 -13.62 21.56
N LEU A 1044 2.25 -13.83 22.23
CA LEU A 1044 2.21 -14.64 23.44
C LEU A 1044 2.33 -16.14 23.07
N THR A 1045 3.53 -16.57 22.68
CA THR A 1045 3.87 -17.95 22.33
C THR A 1045 3.77 -18.91 23.52
N ASP A 1046 3.85 -20.22 23.28
CA ASP A 1046 3.90 -21.22 24.34
C ASP A 1046 5.05 -20.96 25.32
N THR A 1047 6.17 -20.46 24.81
CA THR A 1047 7.33 -20.05 25.62
C THR A 1047 7.07 -18.75 26.37
N ALA A 1048 6.57 -17.70 25.70
CA ALA A 1048 6.26 -16.41 26.32
C ALA A 1048 5.19 -16.53 27.41
N SER A 1049 4.18 -17.38 27.21
CA SER A 1049 3.10 -17.62 28.18
C SER A 1049 3.58 -18.21 29.51
N LYS A 1050 4.76 -18.86 29.53
CA LYS A 1050 5.41 -19.43 30.72
C LYS A 1050 6.40 -18.47 31.38
N ALA A 1051 6.74 -17.35 30.72
CA ALA A 1051 7.76 -16.42 31.19
C ALA A 1051 7.34 -15.64 32.45
N ASP A 1052 8.32 -15.15 33.19
CA ASP A 1052 8.15 -14.18 34.27
C ASP A 1052 8.07 -12.75 33.73
N VAL A 1053 8.75 -12.49 32.62
CA VAL A 1053 8.71 -11.21 31.90
C VAL A 1053 8.54 -11.49 30.41
N VAL A 1054 7.62 -10.77 29.78
CA VAL A 1054 7.45 -10.76 28.32
C VAL A 1054 7.70 -9.35 27.82
N LEU A 1055 8.63 -9.20 26.90
CA LEU A 1055 8.89 -7.94 26.19
C LEU A 1055 8.35 -8.08 24.75
N PRO A 1056 7.57 -7.14 24.23
CA PRO A 1056 7.20 -7.15 22.84
C PRO A 1056 8.42 -6.85 21.97
N VAL A 1057 8.36 -7.22 20.68
CA VAL A 1057 9.46 -7.03 19.73
C VAL A 1057 8.93 -6.39 18.45
N ALA A 1058 9.71 -5.49 17.87
CA ALA A 1058 9.53 -4.91 16.54
C ALA A 1058 9.83 -5.97 15.47
N SER A 1059 9.02 -6.01 14.41
CA SER A 1059 9.22 -6.93 13.29
C SER A 1059 10.32 -6.43 12.33
N TYR A 1060 10.69 -7.25 11.35
CA TYR A 1060 11.62 -6.84 10.29
C TYR A 1060 11.08 -5.67 9.43
N ALA A 1061 9.76 -5.43 9.43
CA ALA A 1061 9.17 -4.29 8.74
C ALA A 1061 9.27 -2.98 9.55
N GLU A 1062 9.65 -3.06 10.83
CA GLU A 1062 9.80 -1.92 11.73
C GLU A 1062 11.26 -1.63 12.07
N SER A 1063 12.13 -2.64 12.00
CA SER A 1063 13.56 -2.52 12.30
C SER A 1063 14.40 -2.01 11.14
N THR A 1064 15.44 -1.26 11.47
CA THR A 1064 16.55 -0.88 10.60
C THR A 1064 17.83 -1.60 11.02
N GLY A 1065 18.66 -2.00 10.04
CA GLY A 1065 19.96 -2.62 10.32
C GLY A 1065 20.47 -3.43 9.14
N THR A 1066 21.15 -4.54 9.43
CA THR A 1066 21.66 -5.44 8.40
C THR A 1066 21.33 -6.91 8.67
N PHE A 1067 21.11 -7.66 7.59
CA PHE A 1067 21.02 -9.12 7.59
C PHE A 1067 22.11 -9.71 6.70
N THR A 1068 22.66 -10.85 7.10
CA THR A 1068 23.66 -11.61 6.34
C THR A 1068 23.07 -12.96 5.95
N ASN A 1069 22.87 -13.17 4.64
CA ASN A 1069 22.22 -14.36 4.09
C ASN A 1069 23.19 -15.57 3.93
N THR A 1070 22.67 -16.71 3.43
CA THR A 1070 23.44 -17.95 3.20
C THR A 1070 24.68 -17.78 2.32
N GLU A 1071 24.60 -16.94 1.29
CA GLU A 1071 25.74 -16.68 0.41
C GLU A 1071 26.72 -15.63 0.98
N ARG A 1072 26.49 -15.24 2.25
CA ARG A 1072 27.26 -14.27 3.03
C ARG A 1072 27.03 -12.83 2.59
N ARG A 1073 26.02 -12.56 1.78
CA ARG A 1073 25.70 -11.20 1.36
C ARG A 1073 25.10 -10.45 2.53
N ILE A 1074 25.71 -9.32 2.86
CA ILE A 1074 25.21 -8.37 3.85
C ILE A 1074 24.26 -7.43 3.13
N GLN A 1075 22.99 -7.47 3.52
CA GLN A 1075 21.90 -6.72 2.93
C GLN A 1075 21.34 -5.73 3.96
N LYS A 1076 20.97 -4.54 3.49
CA LYS A 1076 20.41 -3.50 4.35
C LYS A 1076 18.93 -3.76 4.60
N LEU A 1077 18.54 -3.80 5.87
CA LEU A 1077 17.15 -3.81 6.31
C LEU A 1077 16.71 -2.36 6.54
N ASN A 1078 15.62 -1.94 5.89
CA ASN A 1078 15.01 -0.63 6.11
C ASN A 1078 13.63 -0.82 6.74
N SER A 1079 13.34 0.00 7.75
CA SER A 1079 12.03 0.11 8.35
C SER A 1079 11.01 0.65 7.34
N ALA A 1080 9.90 -0.07 7.18
CA ALA A 1080 8.80 0.26 6.26
C ALA A 1080 7.63 0.94 6.97
N ILE A 1081 7.45 0.68 8.27
CA ILE A 1081 6.44 1.30 9.13
C ILE A 1081 7.07 1.67 10.48
N PRO A 1082 6.54 2.67 11.21
CA PRO A 1082 6.95 2.93 12.58
C PRO A 1082 6.76 1.70 13.49
N SER A 1083 7.58 1.59 14.54
CA SER A 1083 7.45 0.49 15.50
C SER A 1083 6.11 0.54 16.22
N LEU A 1084 5.34 -0.55 16.15
CA LEU A 1084 4.05 -0.66 16.84
C LEU A 1084 4.23 -0.83 18.36
N THR A 1085 5.44 -1.11 18.82
CA THR A 1085 5.79 -1.22 20.25
C THR A 1085 6.30 0.10 20.85
N GLY A 1086 6.33 1.17 20.04
CA GLY A 1086 6.80 2.51 20.39
C GLY A 1086 8.23 2.78 19.90
N GLU A 1087 9.16 1.85 20.15
CA GLU A 1087 10.58 1.97 19.79
C GLU A 1087 11.07 0.73 19.04
N GLU A 1088 12.18 0.83 18.31
CA GLU A 1088 12.84 -0.31 17.67
C GLU A 1088 13.59 -1.20 18.69
N ASN A 1089 13.78 -2.48 18.38
CA ASN A 1089 14.41 -3.46 19.28
C ASN A 1089 15.80 -3.05 19.79
N TRP A 1090 16.58 -2.34 18.97
CA TRP A 1090 17.92 -1.91 19.35
C TRP A 1090 17.88 -0.92 20.52
N VAL A 1091 16.82 -0.11 20.64
CA VAL A 1091 16.59 0.83 21.75
C VAL A 1091 16.35 0.04 23.03
N ASP A 1092 15.45 -0.94 22.99
CA ASP A 1092 15.13 -1.81 24.14
C ASP A 1092 16.36 -2.56 24.64
N LEU A 1093 17.20 -3.06 23.71
CA LEU A 1093 18.46 -3.71 24.03
C LEU A 1093 19.47 -2.74 24.66
N CYS A 1094 19.53 -1.48 24.20
CA CYS A 1094 20.35 -0.45 24.82
C CYS A 1094 19.88 -0.17 26.26
N ASP A 1095 18.59 -0.03 26.49
CA ASP A 1095 18.02 0.20 27.81
C ASP A 1095 18.31 -0.97 28.77
N LEU A 1096 18.18 -2.21 28.28
CA LEU A 1096 18.55 -3.40 29.05
C LEU A 1096 20.06 -3.46 29.35
N ALA A 1097 20.90 -3.10 28.38
CA ALA A 1097 22.35 -3.02 28.56
C ALA A 1097 22.72 -1.97 29.62
N VAL A 1098 22.12 -0.78 29.57
CA VAL A 1098 22.30 0.28 30.57
C VAL A 1098 21.83 -0.15 31.94
N ALA A 1099 20.67 -0.81 32.04
CA ALA A 1099 20.15 -1.36 33.29
C ALA A 1099 21.07 -2.43 33.90
N LEU A 1100 21.84 -3.14 33.06
CA LEU A 1100 22.86 -4.11 33.48
C LEU A 1100 24.23 -3.49 33.77
N GLY A 1101 24.39 -2.17 33.61
CA GLY A 1101 25.60 -1.43 33.93
C GLY A 1101 26.60 -1.29 32.78
N ILE A 1102 26.20 -1.62 31.55
CA ILE A 1102 26.99 -1.38 30.34
C ILE A 1102 26.86 0.10 29.95
N LYS A 1103 27.96 0.72 29.55
CA LYS A 1103 27.93 2.09 29.03
C LYS A 1103 27.58 2.07 27.55
N ILE A 1104 26.45 2.68 27.20
CA ILE A 1104 25.95 2.81 25.85
C ILE A 1104 25.80 4.31 25.53
N ASP A 1105 26.27 4.70 24.35
CA ASP A 1105 26.18 6.08 23.83
C ASP A 1105 25.95 6.02 22.32
N TYR A 1106 24.82 5.40 21.93
CA TYR A 1106 24.40 5.28 20.53
C TYR A 1106 23.23 6.24 20.28
N SER A 1107 23.32 6.99 19.18
CA SER A 1107 22.28 7.89 18.69
C SER A 1107 21.41 7.24 17.60
N GLY A 1108 21.86 6.12 17.03
CA GLY A 1108 21.12 5.32 16.08
C GLY A 1108 21.87 4.05 15.68
N VAL A 1109 21.23 3.23 14.84
CA VAL A 1109 21.73 1.91 14.42
C VAL A 1109 23.15 1.97 13.83
N ASN A 1110 23.49 3.03 13.10
CA ASN A 1110 24.81 3.20 12.47
C ASN A 1110 25.96 3.25 13.50
N ASP A 1111 25.73 3.73 14.72
CA ASP A 1111 26.75 3.75 15.76
C ASP A 1111 27.07 2.32 16.22
N ILE A 1112 26.05 1.46 16.29
CA ILE A 1112 26.17 0.03 16.59
C ILE A 1112 26.90 -0.67 15.44
N THR A 1113 26.52 -0.41 14.19
CA THR A 1113 27.21 -0.95 13.01
C THR A 1113 28.69 -0.55 13.00
N THR A 1114 29.02 0.68 13.41
CA THR A 1114 30.40 1.16 13.52
C THR A 1114 31.18 0.40 14.59
N GLU A 1115 30.61 0.22 15.78
CA GLU A 1115 31.27 -0.56 16.82
C GLU A 1115 31.41 -2.04 16.44
N LEU A 1116 30.39 -2.64 15.82
CA LEU A 1116 30.43 -3.99 15.27
C LEU A 1116 31.59 -4.15 14.27
N SER A 1117 31.73 -3.19 13.34
CA SER A 1117 32.78 -3.17 12.32
C SER A 1117 34.19 -3.09 12.90
N ILE A 1118 34.35 -2.40 14.02
CA ILE A 1118 35.64 -2.30 14.75
C ILE A 1118 35.90 -3.57 15.55
N SER A 1119 34.87 -4.12 16.18
CA SER A 1119 34.96 -5.25 17.10
C SER A 1119 35.20 -6.58 16.39
N ILE A 1120 34.69 -6.74 15.17
CA ILE A 1120 34.77 -7.98 14.39
C ILE A 1120 35.55 -7.72 13.10
N PRO A 1121 36.81 -8.21 12.99
CA PRO A 1121 37.69 -7.91 11.85
C PRO A 1121 37.09 -8.23 10.48
N GLU A 1122 36.26 -9.28 10.39
CA GLU A 1122 35.61 -9.68 9.14
C GLU A 1122 34.55 -8.68 8.64
N TYR A 1123 34.03 -7.82 9.53
CA TYR A 1123 33.10 -6.71 9.23
C TYR A 1123 33.80 -5.35 9.06
N PHE A 1124 35.14 -5.31 9.15
CA PHE A 1124 35.87 -4.05 9.08
C PHE A 1124 35.58 -3.27 7.80
N GLY A 1125 35.10 -2.04 7.95
CA GLY A 1125 34.71 -1.15 6.85
C GLY A 1125 33.24 -1.20 6.44
N LEU A 1126 32.38 -2.02 7.09
CA LEU A 1126 30.95 -2.09 6.77
C LEU A 1126 30.26 -0.73 6.85
N ALA A 1127 30.53 0.05 7.90
CA ALA A 1127 29.89 1.35 8.14
C ALA A 1127 30.17 2.42 7.06
N GLU A 1128 31.24 2.25 6.26
CA GLU A 1128 31.63 3.21 5.21
C GLU A 1128 31.10 2.83 3.81
N GLN A 1129 30.48 1.66 3.68
CA GLN A 1129 30.07 1.08 2.41
C GLN A 1129 28.62 1.44 2.04
N LYS A 1130 28.38 1.72 0.75
CA LYS A 1130 27.05 2.05 0.24
C LYS A 1130 26.36 0.92 -0.53
N GLU A 1131 27.10 -0.09 -0.95
CA GLU A 1131 26.59 -1.22 -1.76
C GLU A 1131 26.65 -2.53 -0.97
N GLU A 1132 25.78 -3.48 -1.32
CA GLU A 1132 25.80 -4.84 -0.77
C GLU A 1132 27.16 -5.51 -0.98
N GLN A 1133 27.69 -6.13 0.07
CA GLN A 1133 28.98 -6.82 0.06
C GLN A 1133 28.85 -8.25 0.56
N PHE A 1134 29.87 -9.06 0.30
CA PHE A 1134 29.96 -10.41 0.86
C PHE A 1134 30.89 -10.43 2.06
N TRP A 1135 30.41 -11.02 3.16
CA TRP A 1135 31.21 -11.36 4.31
C TRP A 1135 32.13 -12.57 4.02
N PRO A 1136 33.37 -12.61 4.54
CA PRO A 1136 34.12 -11.48 5.11
C PRO A 1136 34.45 -10.44 4.04
N LEU A 1137 34.37 -9.15 4.39
CA LEU A 1137 34.55 -8.04 3.43
C LEU A 1137 35.91 -8.04 2.72
N SER A 1138 36.92 -8.68 3.31
CA SER A 1138 38.27 -8.77 2.75
C SER A 1138 38.47 -9.88 1.70
N ASN A 1139 37.52 -10.82 1.56
CA ASN A 1139 37.74 -12.07 0.82
C ASN A 1139 36.94 -12.19 -0.51
N GLY A 1140 36.12 -11.20 -0.87
CA GLY A 1140 35.30 -11.24 -2.07
C GLY A 1140 34.34 -12.43 -2.11
N ASN A 1141 33.85 -12.80 -3.30
CA ASN A 1141 32.74 -13.74 -3.46
C ASN A 1141 33.12 -15.21 -3.22
N VAL A 1142 34.41 -15.54 -3.20
CA VAL A 1142 34.91 -16.93 -3.04
C VAL A 1142 35.86 -17.02 -1.85
N LEU A 1143 35.52 -17.85 -0.87
CA LEU A 1143 36.36 -18.07 0.30
C LEU A 1143 37.56 -18.96 -0.02
N TYR A 1144 38.62 -18.84 0.79
CA TYR A 1144 39.79 -19.71 0.81
C TYR A 1144 40.64 -19.73 -0.48
N THR A 1145 40.55 -18.70 -1.32
CA THR A 1145 41.38 -18.57 -2.53
C THR A 1145 42.89 -18.51 -2.24
N LYS A 1146 43.28 -18.06 -1.04
CA LYS A 1146 44.69 -17.97 -0.59
C LYS A 1146 45.04 -19.00 0.49
N LYS A 1147 44.25 -19.08 1.56
CA LYS A 1147 44.47 -19.95 2.73
C LYS A 1147 43.16 -20.27 3.44
N TYR A 1148 43.12 -21.36 4.20
CA TYR A 1148 42.01 -21.68 5.10
C TYR A 1148 42.02 -20.79 6.35
N ASN A 1149 40.88 -20.64 7.03
CA ASN A 1149 40.76 -19.76 8.20
C ASN A 1149 41.23 -20.44 9.49
N PHE A 1150 42.49 -20.87 9.49
CA PHE A 1150 43.20 -21.34 10.66
C PHE A 1150 44.55 -20.62 10.76
N GLN A 1151 45.16 -20.66 11.95
CA GLN A 1151 46.46 -20.01 12.18
C GLN A 1151 47.56 -20.51 11.24
N ASP A 1152 47.53 -21.79 10.85
CA ASP A 1152 48.49 -22.42 9.93
C ASP A 1152 48.07 -22.34 8.45
N GLY A 1153 46.87 -21.82 8.15
CA GLY A 1153 46.33 -21.70 6.79
C GLY A 1153 45.93 -23.01 6.11
N LYS A 1154 45.84 -24.13 6.85
CA LYS A 1154 45.54 -25.47 6.31
C LYS A 1154 44.15 -25.96 6.74
N ALA A 1155 43.46 -26.70 5.88
CA ALA A 1155 42.23 -27.38 6.27
C ALA A 1155 42.51 -28.46 7.32
N LYS A 1156 41.55 -28.76 8.20
CA LYS A 1156 41.70 -29.75 9.28
C LYS A 1156 40.71 -30.89 9.07
N LEU A 1157 41.12 -31.96 8.39
CA LEU A 1157 40.25 -33.09 8.13
C LEU A 1157 39.87 -33.78 9.44
N GLN A 1158 38.58 -34.06 9.60
CA GLN A 1158 38.01 -34.61 10.83
C GLN A 1158 37.70 -36.10 10.70
N VAL A 1159 37.90 -36.86 11.77
CA VAL A 1159 37.37 -38.23 11.91
C VAL A 1159 36.01 -38.14 12.60
N VAL A 1160 35.01 -38.83 12.06
CA VAL A 1160 33.63 -38.85 12.59
C VAL A 1160 33.23 -40.27 12.99
N GLY A 1161 32.46 -40.38 14.08
CA GLY A 1161 31.94 -41.65 14.58
C GLY A 1161 30.85 -42.25 13.68
N ASP A 1162 30.25 -43.35 14.12
CA ASP A 1162 28.99 -43.84 13.52
C ASP A 1162 27.82 -43.03 14.07
N GLY A 1163 26.82 -42.77 13.23
CA GLY A 1163 25.68 -41.93 13.60
C GLY A 1163 24.76 -41.67 12.43
N LYS A 1164 23.71 -40.87 12.68
CA LYS A 1164 22.75 -40.44 11.68
C LYS A 1164 23.38 -39.45 10.70
N LEU A 1165 22.87 -39.48 9.46
CA LEU A 1165 23.23 -38.48 8.47
C LEU A 1165 22.33 -37.25 8.59
N PHE A 1166 21.03 -37.51 8.72
CA PHE A 1166 20.00 -36.48 8.78
C PHE A 1166 19.62 -36.18 10.23
N ASP A 1167 19.31 -34.90 10.47
CA ASP A 1167 18.77 -34.41 11.73
C ASP A 1167 17.87 -33.23 11.40
N LEU A 1168 16.54 -33.41 11.55
CA LEU A 1168 15.57 -32.38 11.21
C LEU A 1168 15.29 -31.54 12.46
N VAL A 1169 15.81 -30.31 12.46
CA VAL A 1169 15.52 -29.34 13.51
C VAL A 1169 14.32 -28.50 13.11
N GLU A 1170 13.26 -28.57 13.93
CA GLU A 1170 12.10 -27.70 13.78
C GLU A 1170 12.50 -26.25 14.03
N THR A 1171 11.92 -25.34 13.24
CA THR A 1171 12.16 -23.91 13.44
C THR A 1171 11.64 -23.47 14.81
N THR A 1172 12.37 -22.59 15.49
CA THR A 1172 11.90 -21.94 16.72
C THR A 1172 11.21 -20.60 16.44
N ASP A 1173 11.10 -20.19 15.18
CA ASP A 1173 10.42 -18.95 14.81
C ASP A 1173 8.89 -19.14 14.78
N ALA A 1174 8.22 -18.59 15.78
CA ALA A 1174 6.76 -18.62 15.87
C ALA A 1174 6.06 -18.00 14.64
N HIS A 1175 6.66 -16.98 14.00
CA HIS A 1175 6.09 -16.36 12.79
C HIS A 1175 6.04 -17.35 11.64
N GLU A 1176 7.17 -18.01 11.37
CA GLU A 1176 7.25 -18.99 10.31
C GLU A 1176 6.36 -20.21 10.62
N LYS A 1177 6.29 -20.67 11.88
CA LYS A 1177 5.36 -21.74 12.28
C LYS A 1177 3.90 -21.37 11.97
N LEU A 1178 3.45 -20.18 12.39
CA LEU A 1178 2.06 -19.74 12.17
C LEU A 1178 1.71 -19.69 10.69
N PHE A 1179 2.60 -19.11 9.87
CA PHE A 1179 2.34 -19.02 8.43
C PHE A 1179 2.42 -20.39 7.74
N ARG A 1180 3.38 -21.25 8.09
CA ARG A 1180 3.46 -22.62 7.56
C ARG A 1180 2.22 -23.45 7.93
N ASN A 1181 1.73 -23.31 9.17
CA ASN A 1181 0.50 -23.99 9.60
C ASN A 1181 -0.70 -23.52 8.77
N PHE A 1182 -0.84 -22.21 8.56
CA PHE A 1182 -1.87 -21.66 7.68
C PHE A 1182 -1.80 -22.26 6.26
N LEU A 1183 -0.61 -22.25 5.64
CA LEU A 1183 -0.44 -22.84 4.31
C LEU A 1183 -0.79 -24.34 4.28
N THR A 1184 -0.50 -25.08 5.35
CA THR A 1184 -0.82 -26.50 5.46
C THR A 1184 -2.32 -26.74 5.63
N GLU A 1185 -2.99 -25.93 6.47
CA GLU A 1185 -4.44 -25.96 6.68
C GLU A 1185 -5.21 -25.66 5.38
N GLU A 1186 -4.71 -24.71 4.59
CA GLU A 1186 -5.22 -24.34 3.27
C GLU A 1186 -4.75 -25.28 2.14
N LYS A 1187 -3.99 -26.35 2.45
CA LYS A 1187 -3.46 -27.35 1.50
C LYS A 1187 -2.58 -26.79 0.38
N LEU A 1188 -1.84 -25.71 0.65
CA LEU A 1188 -0.93 -25.07 -0.30
C LEU A 1188 0.52 -25.61 -0.23
N ILE A 1189 0.89 -26.39 0.81
CA ILE A 1189 2.21 -27.02 1.00
C ILE A 1189 2.14 -28.41 1.66
#